data_AF-A0A953GWE8-F1
#
_entry.id   AF-A0A953GWE8-F1
#
_cell.length_a   1.000
_cell.length_b   1.000
_cell.length_c   1.000
_cell.angle_alpha   90.00
_cell.angle_beta   90.00
_cell.angle_gamma   90.00
#
_symmetry.space_group_name_H-M   'P 1'
#
loop_
_entity.id
_entity.type
_entity.pdbx_description
1 polymer ?
#
loop_
_entity_poly.entity_id
_entity_poly.type
_entity_poly.pdbx_seq_one_letter_code
_entity_poly.pdbx_strand_id
1 'polypeptide(L)'
;MPHNTFNTLQELNLSKSKYHFYSLPALASSFPNIKRLPVSIRIVLEAVLRNCDGKKVTQAHIEQLANWQPLSERTDEIPFVVARVVLQDFTGVPLLADLAAMRNVADKMGKNPKTIEPLVPVDLVVDHSVMIDFFGTPDALRKNMELEFARNTERYQFMKWGMQAFDTFGVVPPGIGIVHQVNLEYLFKGLQSKDGLVYPDTLVGTDSHTTMINGVGVVGWGVGGIEAEAGMLGQPVYFLTPDVVGVELKGKLNEGVTATDLVLTVTEMLRKHKVVGKFVEFFGEGAASLTVVDRATIANMAPEYGATMGFFPVDEKTIDYMRKTGRTDEQCEVFEAYFKAQDLFGMPKAGEIAYTSELSLDLTSIVPSLAGPKRPQDRINLAAMKKSFTQLWSAPVAENGFAQPADKLEARYPIEPGGPTIGNGDVLIAAITSCTNTSNPGVMLAAGLLAKKAVEKGLKVAPHIKTSLGPGSRVVEDYLIKSGLQPYLDKLGFNLAAFGCTTCIGNAGDLTPQINETIIKNNLVCAAVLSGNRNFEARIHPNLKANYLASPPLVVAFAIAGKANIDLSTEPLGRGTDGQPVYLRDVWPSSEEINAVMPYAQDPQVFKRLYSDFTKDNDLWKKVPAPTGQVYTWPSSTYIARPPFFEDFSMSPSGVKQIQGAKALLVLGDSVTTDHISPAGSFKETTPAGKYLVSQGVSKADFNSYGSRRGNHEVMIRGTFANVRIKNLMLPPNTDGSRIEGGFTLLNGVQTTVYEAAQD
;
A
#
# COMPACT_ATOMS: atom_id res chain seq x y z
N MET A 1 35.60 -6.76 3.04
CA MET A 1 35.09 -7.72 2.04
C MET A 1 34.40 -8.84 2.80
N PRO A 2 33.27 -9.38 2.30
CA PRO A 2 32.61 -10.50 2.94
C PRO A 2 33.53 -11.71 3.03
N HIS A 3 33.43 -12.49 4.10
CA HIS A 3 34.16 -13.72 4.27
C HIS A 3 33.48 -14.84 3.47
N ASN A 4 34.23 -15.51 2.59
CA ASN A 4 33.75 -16.68 1.84
C ASN A 4 34.05 -17.98 2.62
N THR A 5 33.58 -18.08 3.86
CA THR A 5 33.95 -19.17 4.79
C THR A 5 33.55 -20.56 4.31
N PHE A 6 32.52 -20.66 3.48
CA PHE A 6 32.01 -21.92 2.93
C PHE A 6 32.43 -22.20 1.47
N ASN A 7 33.31 -21.37 0.89
CA ASN A 7 33.76 -21.49 -0.50
C ASN A 7 32.60 -21.56 -1.53
N THR A 8 31.58 -20.72 -1.35
CA THR A 8 30.34 -20.73 -2.14
C THR A 8 30.33 -19.73 -3.29
N LEU A 9 31.31 -18.83 -3.37
CA LEU A 9 31.47 -17.92 -4.51
C LEU A 9 31.75 -18.71 -5.79
N GLN A 10 30.85 -18.62 -6.76
CA GLN A 10 30.92 -19.31 -8.05
C GLN A 10 30.75 -18.34 -9.22
N GLU A 11 31.13 -18.79 -10.41
CA GLU A 11 30.96 -18.04 -11.66
C GLU A 11 29.63 -18.41 -12.33
N LEU A 12 28.90 -17.39 -12.78
CA LEU A 12 27.74 -17.52 -13.65
C LEU A 12 28.16 -17.08 -15.06
N ASN A 13 28.37 -18.06 -15.94
CA ASN A 13 28.82 -17.84 -17.31
C ASN A 13 27.62 -17.81 -18.26
N LEU A 14 27.40 -16.67 -18.92
CA LEU A 14 26.41 -16.49 -19.97
C LEU A 14 27.09 -16.31 -21.32
N SER A 15 26.31 -16.41 -22.39
CA SER A 15 26.80 -16.33 -23.78
C SER A 15 27.66 -15.09 -24.07
N LYS A 16 27.37 -13.95 -23.39
CA LYS A 16 28.02 -12.65 -23.63
C LYS A 16 28.63 -12.00 -22.38
N SER A 17 28.45 -12.58 -21.20
CA SER A 17 28.81 -11.93 -19.94
C SER A 17 29.18 -12.95 -18.88
N LYS A 18 30.03 -12.51 -17.94
CA LYS A 18 30.50 -13.32 -16.82
C LYS A 18 30.21 -12.59 -15.52
N TYR A 19 29.50 -13.26 -14.63
CA TYR A 19 29.13 -12.75 -13.31
C TYR A 19 29.64 -13.70 -12.22
N HIS A 20 29.65 -13.22 -10.98
CA HIS A 20 29.87 -14.05 -9.79
C HIS A 20 28.62 -14.04 -8.92
N PHE A 21 28.41 -15.10 -8.14
CA PHE A 21 27.33 -15.18 -7.16
C PHE A 21 27.69 -16.14 -6.02
N TYR A 22 27.02 -15.99 -4.87
CA TYR A 22 27.15 -16.94 -3.76
C TYR A 22 26.12 -18.07 -3.94
N SER A 23 26.61 -19.28 -4.22
CA SER A 23 25.81 -20.45 -4.60
C SER A 23 25.20 -21.15 -3.39
N LEU A 24 23.87 -21.15 -3.29
CA LEU A 24 23.11 -21.94 -2.32
C LEU A 24 23.25 -23.45 -2.59
N PRO A 25 23.26 -23.95 -3.84
CA PRO A 25 23.57 -25.35 -4.10
C PRO A 25 24.97 -25.77 -3.60
N ALA A 26 25.98 -24.91 -3.71
CA ALA A 26 27.30 -25.17 -3.12
C ALA A 26 27.21 -25.26 -1.58
N LEU A 27 26.50 -24.32 -0.94
CA LEU A 27 26.26 -24.35 0.51
C LEU A 27 25.51 -25.62 0.95
N ALA A 28 24.57 -26.10 0.14
CA ALA A 28 23.78 -27.29 0.40
C ALA A 28 24.61 -28.59 0.45
N SER A 29 25.87 -28.57 -0.01
CA SER A 29 26.80 -29.69 0.18
C SER A 29 27.17 -29.87 1.66
N SER A 30 27.19 -28.78 2.44
CA SER A 30 27.39 -28.81 3.89
C SER A 30 26.06 -28.82 4.66
N PHE A 31 25.00 -28.25 4.09
CA PHE A 31 23.66 -28.18 4.70
C PHE A 31 22.58 -28.71 3.76
N PRO A 32 22.41 -30.04 3.62
CA PRO A 32 21.49 -30.64 2.65
C PRO A 32 20.02 -30.20 2.80
N ASN A 33 19.62 -29.78 4.01
CA ASN A 33 18.27 -29.29 4.33
C ASN A 33 17.87 -28.06 3.51
N ILE A 34 18.83 -27.27 3.01
CA ILE A 34 18.58 -26.06 2.20
C ILE A 34 17.58 -26.34 1.06
N LYS A 35 17.68 -27.50 0.42
CA LYS A 35 16.80 -27.88 -0.72
C LYS A 35 15.31 -27.93 -0.37
N ARG A 36 14.98 -28.15 0.90
CA ARG A 36 13.60 -28.23 1.41
C ARG A 36 13.14 -26.97 2.13
N LEU A 37 14.02 -25.98 2.32
CA LEU A 37 13.63 -24.71 2.91
C LEU A 37 12.63 -23.98 2.01
N PRO A 38 11.70 -23.20 2.59
CA PRO A 38 10.90 -22.25 1.83
C PRO A 38 11.76 -21.37 0.93
N VAL A 39 11.26 -21.06 -0.27
CA VAL A 39 12.00 -20.26 -1.26
C VAL A 39 12.34 -18.89 -0.70
N SER A 40 11.39 -18.29 0.03
CA SER A 40 11.57 -17.05 0.77
C SER A 40 12.75 -17.10 1.77
N ILE A 41 12.87 -18.18 2.55
CA ILE A 41 13.98 -18.38 3.50
C ILE A 41 15.31 -18.56 2.76
N ARG A 42 15.32 -19.22 1.60
CA ARG A 42 16.53 -19.38 0.78
C ARG A 42 17.04 -18.05 0.24
N ILE A 43 16.16 -17.12 -0.12
CA ILE A 43 16.55 -15.76 -0.53
C ILE A 43 17.12 -14.96 0.65
N VAL A 44 16.52 -15.08 1.84
CA VAL A 44 17.10 -14.47 3.06
C VAL A 44 18.48 -15.09 3.36
N LEU A 45 18.62 -16.41 3.22
CA LEU A 45 19.89 -17.12 3.42
C LEU A 45 20.98 -16.67 2.43
N GLU A 46 20.63 -16.39 1.18
CA GLU A 46 21.57 -15.80 0.21
C GLU A 46 22.10 -14.45 0.71
N ALA A 47 21.21 -13.58 1.20
CA ALA A 47 21.60 -12.26 1.69
C ALA A 47 22.50 -12.36 2.93
N VAL A 48 22.21 -13.27 3.86
CA VAL A 48 23.05 -13.56 5.04
C VAL A 48 24.41 -14.10 4.60
N LEU A 49 24.44 -15.08 3.69
CA LEU A 49 25.65 -15.71 3.17
C LEU A 49 26.58 -14.68 2.51
N ARG A 50 26.05 -13.87 1.60
CA ARG A 50 26.81 -12.88 0.83
C ARG A 50 27.34 -11.74 1.70
N ASN A 51 26.67 -11.41 2.80
CA ASN A 51 27.05 -10.30 3.68
C ASN A 51 27.81 -10.73 4.95
N CYS A 52 28.25 -11.98 5.05
CA CYS A 52 29.05 -12.48 6.18
C CYS A 52 30.32 -11.64 6.39
N ASP A 53 30.39 -10.87 7.47
CA ASP A 53 31.51 -9.98 7.80
C ASP A 53 32.20 -10.35 9.13
N GLY A 54 31.70 -11.37 9.82
CA GLY A 54 32.18 -11.80 11.14
C GLY A 54 31.85 -10.84 12.28
N LYS A 55 31.04 -9.80 12.03
CA LYS A 55 30.64 -8.79 13.01
C LYS A 55 29.13 -8.66 13.10
N LYS A 56 28.51 -8.04 12.10
CA LYS A 56 27.05 -7.88 12.02
C LYS A 56 26.39 -9.17 11.53
N VAL A 57 27.04 -9.83 10.59
CA VAL A 57 26.62 -11.11 10.03
C VAL A 57 27.74 -12.12 10.25
N THR A 58 27.47 -13.10 11.11
CA THR A 58 28.43 -14.13 11.49
C THR A 58 28.16 -15.43 10.74
N GLN A 59 29.14 -16.33 10.78
CA GLN A 59 28.98 -17.69 10.25
C GLN A 59 27.83 -18.44 10.96
N ALA A 60 27.64 -18.21 12.27
CA ALA A 60 26.56 -18.82 13.04
C ALA A 60 25.17 -18.47 12.49
N HIS A 61 24.96 -17.23 12.02
CA HIS A 61 23.69 -16.83 11.41
C HIS A 61 23.39 -17.63 10.11
N ILE A 62 24.42 -17.93 9.32
CA ILE A 62 24.27 -18.77 8.11
C ILE A 62 23.87 -20.19 8.51
N GLU A 63 24.58 -20.78 9.46
CA GLU A 63 24.34 -22.15 9.93
C GLU A 63 22.94 -22.29 10.53
N GLN A 64 22.51 -21.32 11.32
CA GLN A 64 21.19 -21.29 11.94
C GLN A 64 20.08 -21.28 10.88
N LEU A 65 20.16 -20.39 9.89
CA LEU A 65 19.13 -20.28 8.85
C LEU A 65 19.17 -21.45 7.86
N ALA A 66 20.36 -21.97 7.53
CA ALA A 66 20.51 -23.18 6.70
C ALA A 66 19.90 -24.43 7.37
N ASN A 67 19.89 -24.46 8.71
CA ASN A 67 19.28 -25.53 9.51
C ASN A 67 17.84 -25.24 9.94
N TRP A 68 17.20 -24.17 9.43
CA TRP A 68 15.81 -23.84 9.76
C TRP A 68 14.90 -25.07 9.66
N GLN A 69 14.08 -25.27 10.70
CA GLN A 69 13.13 -26.38 10.77
C GLN A 69 11.70 -25.84 10.89
N PRO A 70 10.73 -26.46 10.18
CA PRO A 70 9.35 -25.97 10.15
C PRO A 70 8.70 -25.82 11.52
N LEU A 71 8.97 -26.74 12.45
CA LEU A 71 8.31 -26.84 13.75
C LEU A 71 9.20 -26.47 14.95
N SER A 72 10.39 -25.90 14.70
CA SER A 72 11.24 -25.44 15.81
C SER A 72 10.71 -24.14 16.41
N GLU A 73 11.03 -23.91 17.69
CA GLU A 73 10.75 -22.64 18.34
C GLU A 73 11.50 -21.50 17.63
N ARG A 74 10.90 -20.31 17.60
CA ARG A 74 11.53 -19.10 17.06
C ARG A 74 12.08 -18.30 18.23
N THR A 75 13.37 -18.50 18.53
CA THR A 75 14.07 -17.80 19.62
C THR A 75 15.08 -16.78 19.10
N ASP A 76 15.50 -16.93 17.85
CA ASP A 76 16.69 -16.29 17.33
C ASP A 76 16.36 -15.26 16.25
N GLU A 77 17.02 -14.11 16.32
CA GLU A 77 16.96 -13.06 15.31
C GLU A 77 17.98 -13.27 14.19
N ILE A 78 17.63 -12.89 12.98
CA ILE A 78 18.50 -12.98 11.80
C ILE A 78 18.81 -11.57 11.28
N PRO A 79 20.08 -11.23 11.00
CA PRO A 79 20.43 -9.99 10.33
C PRO A 79 20.15 -10.08 8.83
N PHE A 80 19.24 -9.24 8.33
CA PHE A 80 18.94 -9.17 6.90
C PHE A 80 19.40 -7.85 6.30
N VAL A 81 20.44 -7.94 5.46
CA VAL A 81 20.95 -6.81 4.70
C VAL A 81 20.19 -6.73 3.38
N VAL A 82 19.31 -5.75 3.27
CA VAL A 82 18.49 -5.51 2.07
C VAL A 82 19.33 -4.95 0.92
N ALA A 83 18.89 -5.15 -0.31
CA ALA A 83 19.57 -4.67 -1.49
C ALA A 83 19.22 -3.22 -1.87
N ARG A 84 18.02 -2.74 -1.49
CA ARG A 84 17.56 -1.35 -1.68
C ARG A 84 16.45 -0.98 -0.71
N VAL A 85 16.08 0.30 -0.68
CA VAL A 85 14.96 0.82 0.11
C VAL A 85 14.01 1.62 -0.78
N VAL A 86 12.70 1.49 -0.54
CA VAL A 86 11.68 2.28 -1.24
C VAL A 86 10.86 3.11 -0.27
N LEU A 87 10.60 4.36 -0.61
CA LEU A 87 9.88 5.32 0.22
C LEU A 87 8.68 5.90 -0.54
N GLN A 88 7.72 6.42 0.21
CA GLN A 88 6.67 7.29 -0.28
C GLN A 88 6.71 8.62 0.48
N ASP A 89 6.10 9.70 -0.02
CA ASP A 89 6.35 11.05 0.47
C ASP A 89 5.89 11.36 1.92
N PHE A 90 4.90 10.68 2.48
CA PHE A 90 4.51 10.85 3.89
C PHE A 90 5.57 10.28 4.85
N THR A 91 6.30 9.22 4.50
CA THR A 91 7.33 8.62 5.36
C THR A 91 8.76 8.95 4.91
N GLY A 92 8.95 9.28 3.64
CA GLY A 92 10.24 9.67 3.09
C GLY A 92 10.63 11.09 3.46
N VAL A 93 9.68 12.01 3.62
CA VAL A 93 9.97 13.37 4.12
C VAL A 93 10.57 13.37 5.55
N PRO A 94 9.97 12.72 6.56
CA PRO A 94 10.60 12.67 7.89
C PRO A 94 11.94 11.94 7.86
N LEU A 95 12.06 10.83 7.10
CA LEU A 95 13.34 10.13 6.98
C LEU A 95 14.44 11.03 6.37
N LEU A 96 14.12 11.77 5.31
CA LEU A 96 15.05 12.74 4.73
C LEU A 96 15.40 13.86 5.74
N ALA A 97 14.47 14.23 6.63
CA ALA A 97 14.73 15.17 7.71
C ALA A 97 15.70 14.60 8.76
N ASP A 98 15.61 13.30 9.06
CA ASP A 98 16.54 12.61 9.97
C ASP A 98 17.96 12.60 9.38
N LEU A 99 18.13 12.20 8.11
CA LEU A 99 19.41 12.26 7.41
C LEU A 99 19.97 13.69 7.32
N ALA A 100 19.12 14.68 7.04
CA ALA A 100 19.51 16.09 7.02
C ALA A 100 20.02 16.54 8.40
N ALA A 101 19.31 16.17 9.47
CA ALA A 101 19.71 16.51 10.83
C ALA A 101 21.02 15.84 11.23
N MET A 102 21.24 14.57 10.86
CA MET A 102 22.51 13.88 11.04
C MET A 102 23.66 14.62 10.32
N ARG A 103 23.43 15.14 9.10
CA ARG A 103 24.41 15.97 8.39
C ARG A 103 24.72 17.27 9.12
N ASN A 104 23.72 17.95 9.70
CA ASN A 104 23.96 19.13 10.54
C ASN A 104 24.79 18.80 11.78
N VAL A 105 24.60 17.62 12.38
CA VAL A 105 25.40 17.16 13.52
C VAL A 105 26.84 16.90 13.11
N ALA A 106 27.05 16.18 12.01
CA ALA A 106 28.39 15.94 11.46
C ALA A 106 29.12 17.26 11.19
N ASP A 107 28.46 18.23 10.55
CA ASP A 107 28.99 19.56 10.28
C ASP A 107 29.38 20.31 11.57
N LYS A 108 28.47 20.35 12.57
CA LYS A 108 28.72 20.97 13.89
C LYS A 108 29.91 20.34 14.61
N MET A 109 30.19 19.06 14.37
CA MET A 109 31.32 18.32 14.94
C MET A 109 32.60 18.43 14.10
N GLY A 110 32.61 19.23 13.03
CA GLY A 110 33.75 19.37 12.11
C GLY A 110 34.04 18.10 11.30
N LYS A 111 33.04 17.23 11.12
CA LYS A 111 33.10 16.05 10.25
C LYS A 111 32.51 16.37 8.89
N ASN A 112 32.94 15.65 7.86
CA ASN A 112 32.39 15.82 6.52
C ASN A 112 30.93 15.32 6.48
N PRO A 113 29.94 16.18 6.18
CA PRO A 113 28.52 15.79 6.14
C PRO A 113 28.23 14.70 5.10
N LYS A 114 29.01 14.64 4.00
CA LYS A 114 28.86 13.60 2.97
C LYS A 114 29.14 12.17 3.45
N THR A 115 29.69 12.00 4.65
CA THR A 115 29.81 10.67 5.25
C THR A 115 28.47 10.08 5.67
N ILE A 116 27.45 10.92 5.84
CA ILE A 116 26.06 10.50 5.99
C ILE A 116 25.45 10.39 4.59
N GLU A 117 25.44 9.17 4.07
CA GLU A 117 24.94 8.81 2.74
C GLU A 117 24.32 7.41 2.82
N PRO A 118 23.16 7.16 2.19
CA PRO A 118 22.65 5.82 2.02
C PRO A 118 23.64 4.90 1.28
N LEU A 119 23.86 3.71 1.81
CA LEU A 119 24.78 2.69 1.30
C LEU A 119 24.12 1.72 0.31
N VAL A 120 22.80 1.82 0.15
CA VAL A 120 21.98 1.11 -0.83
C VAL A 120 21.12 2.12 -1.59
N PRO A 121 20.66 1.81 -2.81
CA PRO A 121 19.76 2.69 -3.54
C PRO A 121 18.48 2.98 -2.73
N VAL A 122 18.07 4.25 -2.73
CA VAL A 122 16.84 4.71 -2.08
C VAL A 122 15.96 5.43 -3.10
N ASP A 123 14.79 4.88 -3.38
CA ASP A 123 13.83 5.49 -4.32
C ASP A 123 12.59 5.97 -3.57
N LEU A 124 12.32 7.28 -3.59
CA LEU A 124 11.11 7.88 -3.05
C LEU A 124 10.11 8.15 -4.19
N VAL A 125 8.86 7.70 -4.05
CA VAL A 125 7.77 8.03 -4.99
C VAL A 125 6.78 8.98 -4.32
N VAL A 126 6.46 10.11 -4.97
CA VAL A 126 5.49 11.08 -4.44
C VAL A 126 4.08 10.74 -4.94
N ASP A 127 3.26 10.17 -4.07
CA ASP A 127 1.95 9.61 -4.41
C ASP A 127 0.88 9.74 -3.32
N HIS A 128 1.24 10.15 -2.09
CA HIS A 128 0.33 10.36 -0.96
C HIS A 128 -0.16 11.81 -0.82
N SER A 129 0.34 12.71 -1.66
CA SER A 129 0.07 14.16 -1.57
C SER A 129 -1.19 14.62 -2.30
N VAL A 130 -1.52 13.99 -3.43
CA VAL A 130 -2.69 14.37 -4.24
C VAL A 130 -4.00 13.95 -3.56
N MET A 131 -5.01 14.82 -3.67
CA MET A 131 -6.37 14.60 -3.19
C MET A 131 -7.38 14.75 -4.33
N ILE A 132 -8.51 14.06 -4.22
CA ILE A 132 -9.61 14.16 -5.20
C ILE A 132 -10.52 15.36 -4.85
N ASP A 133 -9.99 16.57 -4.99
CA ASP A 133 -10.76 17.81 -4.83
C ASP A 133 -11.74 18.01 -6.00
N PHE A 134 -11.28 17.72 -7.22
CA PHE A 134 -12.06 17.73 -8.45
C PHE A 134 -12.19 16.31 -9.02
N PHE A 135 -13.35 16.01 -9.61
CA PHE A 135 -13.70 14.66 -10.08
C PHE A 135 -14.78 14.74 -11.17
N GLY A 136 -14.94 13.67 -11.95
CA GLY A 136 -15.99 13.57 -12.97
C GLY A 136 -15.92 14.60 -14.11
N THR A 137 -14.80 15.30 -14.27
CA THR A 137 -14.59 16.29 -15.33
C THR A 137 -13.27 16.06 -16.08
N PRO A 138 -13.17 16.47 -17.37
CA PRO A 138 -11.95 16.27 -18.15
C PRO A 138 -10.71 17.01 -17.61
N ASP A 139 -10.90 18.07 -16.81
CA ASP A 139 -9.82 18.89 -16.25
C ASP A 139 -9.47 18.54 -14.78
N ALA A 140 -10.07 17.47 -14.23
CA ALA A 140 -9.87 17.04 -12.84
C ALA A 140 -8.40 16.78 -12.52
N LEU A 141 -7.68 16.03 -13.37
CA LEU A 141 -6.24 15.77 -13.21
C LEU A 141 -5.45 17.05 -13.00
N ARG A 142 -5.61 18.03 -13.91
CA ARG A 142 -4.84 19.27 -13.88
C ARG A 142 -5.13 20.07 -12.61
N LYS A 143 -6.40 20.24 -12.26
CA LYS A 143 -6.83 21.01 -11.08
C LYS A 143 -6.35 20.38 -9.77
N ASN A 144 -6.45 19.05 -9.65
CA ASN A 144 -5.95 18.34 -8.48
C ASN A 144 -4.43 18.46 -8.36
N MET A 145 -3.68 18.36 -9.46
CA MET A 145 -2.23 18.59 -9.44
C MET A 145 -1.87 20.04 -9.07
N GLU A 146 -2.57 21.04 -9.60
CA GLU A 146 -2.30 22.44 -9.21
C GLU A 146 -2.51 22.69 -7.71
N LEU A 147 -3.59 22.13 -7.13
CA LEU A 147 -3.82 22.18 -5.68
C LEU A 147 -2.79 21.39 -4.89
N GLU A 148 -2.40 20.20 -5.35
CA GLU A 148 -1.35 19.39 -4.73
C GLU A 148 -0.04 20.18 -4.65
N PHE A 149 0.40 20.80 -5.74
CA PHE A 149 1.63 21.59 -5.76
C PHE A 149 1.53 22.84 -4.89
N ALA A 150 0.39 23.53 -4.89
CA ALA A 150 0.16 24.67 -4.01
C ALA A 150 0.26 24.28 -2.53
N ARG A 151 -0.35 23.14 -2.13
CA ARG A 151 -0.36 22.66 -0.74
C ARG A 151 0.98 22.10 -0.26
N ASN A 152 1.82 21.61 -1.17
CA ASN A 152 3.01 20.82 -0.82
C ASN A 152 4.34 21.42 -1.33
N THR A 153 4.34 22.68 -1.77
CA THR A 153 5.52 23.35 -2.34
C THR A 153 6.78 23.18 -1.47
N GLU A 154 6.68 23.40 -0.16
CA GLU A 154 7.83 23.31 0.75
C GLU A 154 8.38 21.89 0.89
N ARG A 155 7.50 20.88 0.99
CA ARG A 155 7.89 19.47 1.02
C ARG A 155 8.61 19.09 -0.28
N TYR A 156 8.17 19.63 -1.41
CA TYR A 156 8.76 19.35 -2.72
C TYR A 156 10.12 20.03 -2.88
N GLN A 157 10.28 21.25 -2.37
CA GLN A 157 11.59 21.93 -2.28
C GLN A 157 12.56 21.12 -1.42
N PHE A 158 12.11 20.58 -0.29
CA PHE A 158 12.92 19.76 0.59
C PHE A 158 13.36 18.45 -0.09
N MET A 159 12.46 17.77 -0.79
CA MET A 159 12.82 16.56 -1.55
C MET A 159 13.78 16.86 -2.70
N LYS A 160 13.62 17.99 -3.41
CA LYS A 160 14.59 18.43 -4.44
C LYS A 160 15.97 18.71 -3.87
N TRP A 161 16.03 19.32 -2.69
CA TRP A 161 17.29 19.45 -1.96
C TRP A 161 17.90 18.07 -1.69
N GLY A 162 17.10 17.11 -1.21
CA GLY A 162 17.55 15.73 -0.97
C GLY A 162 18.15 15.07 -2.21
N MET A 163 17.48 15.16 -3.37
CA MET A 163 17.99 14.64 -4.65
C MET A 163 19.35 15.24 -5.05
N GLN A 164 19.60 16.50 -4.69
CA GLN A 164 20.89 17.14 -4.95
C GLN A 164 21.94 16.74 -3.91
N ALA A 165 21.52 16.63 -2.65
CA ALA A 165 22.41 16.46 -1.52
C ALA A 165 22.95 15.04 -1.37
N PHE A 166 22.21 14.02 -1.80
CA PHE A 166 22.55 12.61 -1.68
C PHE A 166 22.68 11.96 -3.06
N ASP A 167 23.77 11.21 -3.28
CA ASP A 167 24.06 10.61 -4.59
C ASP A 167 23.18 9.37 -4.87
N THR A 168 22.73 8.69 -3.82
CA THR A 168 21.96 7.42 -3.89
C THR A 168 20.45 7.59 -3.71
N PHE A 169 19.97 8.83 -3.55
CA PHE A 169 18.58 9.16 -3.28
C PHE A 169 17.85 9.65 -4.54
N GLY A 170 16.98 8.80 -5.08
CA GLY A 170 16.12 9.11 -6.21
C GLY A 170 14.73 9.57 -5.77
N VAL A 171 14.12 10.47 -6.55
CA VAL A 171 12.71 10.86 -6.39
C VAL A 171 11.97 10.70 -7.72
N VAL A 172 10.88 9.93 -7.68
CA VAL A 172 9.85 9.93 -8.71
C VAL A 172 8.84 11.03 -8.35
N PRO A 173 8.73 12.09 -9.17
CA PRO A 173 7.95 13.28 -8.83
C PRO A 173 6.43 13.02 -8.82
N PRO A 174 5.63 13.98 -8.29
CA PRO A 174 4.18 13.89 -8.31
C PRO A 174 3.61 13.72 -9.72
N GLY A 175 2.51 12.98 -9.85
CA GLY A 175 1.81 12.80 -11.12
C GLY A 175 2.43 11.75 -12.05
N ILE A 176 3.30 10.88 -11.55
CA ILE A 176 3.86 9.73 -12.30
C ILE A 176 3.11 8.43 -12.00
N GLY A 177 2.85 8.14 -10.73
CA GLY A 177 2.25 6.87 -10.31
C GLY A 177 2.30 6.64 -8.82
N ILE A 178 1.88 5.45 -8.39
CA ILE A 178 1.86 4.97 -7.00
C ILE A 178 3.09 4.10 -6.77
N VAL A 179 3.73 4.25 -5.60
CA VAL A 179 5.00 3.64 -5.21
C VAL A 179 5.12 2.17 -5.60
N HIS A 180 4.10 1.35 -5.31
CA HIS A 180 4.17 -0.09 -5.55
C HIS A 180 3.98 -0.49 -7.01
N GLN A 181 3.16 0.27 -7.75
CA GLN A 181 3.00 0.03 -9.19
C GLN A 181 4.24 0.50 -9.95
N VAL A 182 4.79 1.67 -9.60
CA VAL A 182 6.08 2.15 -10.14
C VAL A 182 7.22 1.20 -9.74
N ASN A 183 7.19 0.62 -8.54
CA ASN A 183 8.18 -0.37 -8.11
C ASN A 183 8.14 -1.61 -9.01
N LEU A 184 6.96 -2.17 -9.25
CA LEU A 184 6.76 -3.34 -10.10
C LEU A 184 7.12 -3.05 -11.57
N GLU A 185 6.62 -1.93 -12.10
CA GLU A 185 6.73 -1.57 -13.52
C GLU A 185 8.05 -0.91 -13.88
N TYR A 186 8.82 -0.39 -12.92
CA TYR A 186 10.04 0.37 -13.22
C TYR A 186 11.20 0.11 -12.25
N LEU A 187 11.04 0.28 -10.93
CA LEU A 187 12.19 0.24 -10.01
C LEU A 187 12.79 -1.17 -9.87
N PHE A 188 11.98 -2.22 -10.00
CA PHE A 188 12.46 -3.59 -10.05
C PHE A 188 13.23 -3.87 -11.35
N LYS A 189 14.55 -4.05 -11.28
CA LYS A 189 15.39 -4.29 -12.48
C LYS A 189 15.77 -5.76 -12.69
N GLY A 190 15.25 -6.69 -11.88
CA GLY A 190 15.68 -8.09 -11.86
C GLY A 190 16.71 -8.31 -10.75
N LEU A 191 17.93 -8.73 -11.09
CA LEU A 191 19.01 -8.87 -10.12
C LEU A 191 19.67 -7.52 -9.85
N GLN A 192 20.26 -7.41 -8.67
CA GLN A 192 21.20 -6.34 -8.34
C GLN A 192 22.61 -6.77 -8.74
N SER A 193 23.46 -5.80 -9.06
CA SER A 193 24.84 -6.05 -9.49
C SER A 193 25.79 -5.04 -8.86
N LYS A 194 26.89 -5.52 -8.28
CA LYS A 194 27.96 -4.69 -7.73
C LYS A 194 29.31 -5.36 -7.97
N ASP A 195 30.20 -4.67 -8.66
CA ASP A 195 31.57 -5.14 -8.95
C ASP A 195 31.62 -6.56 -9.58
N GLY A 196 30.66 -6.86 -10.47
CA GLY A 196 30.53 -8.16 -11.14
C GLY A 196 29.87 -9.27 -10.31
N LEU A 197 29.52 -9.01 -9.05
CA LEU A 197 28.70 -9.88 -8.21
C LEU A 197 27.22 -9.58 -8.43
N VAL A 198 26.43 -10.61 -8.77
CA VAL A 198 24.97 -10.52 -8.90
C VAL A 198 24.25 -11.23 -7.77
N TYR A 199 23.11 -10.70 -7.36
CA TYR A 199 22.32 -11.22 -6.24
C TYR A 199 20.84 -10.79 -6.36
N PRO A 200 19.92 -11.46 -5.64
CA PRO A 200 18.49 -11.19 -5.75
C PRO A 200 18.18 -9.76 -5.30
N ASP A 201 17.22 -9.12 -5.97
CA ASP A 201 16.62 -7.92 -5.42
C ASP A 201 15.88 -8.27 -4.12
N THR A 202 16.10 -7.44 -3.10
CA THR A 202 15.45 -7.51 -1.79
C THR A 202 15.31 -6.10 -1.26
N LEU A 203 14.20 -5.81 -0.58
CA LEU A 203 13.97 -4.48 -0.06
C LEU A 203 13.12 -4.45 1.19
N VAL A 204 13.26 -3.36 1.92
CA VAL A 204 12.21 -2.88 2.82
C VAL A 204 11.68 -1.57 2.27
N GLY A 205 10.43 -1.25 2.60
CA GLY A 205 9.86 0.04 2.27
C GLY A 205 9.13 0.65 3.43
N THR A 206 8.99 1.98 3.42
CA THR A 206 8.25 2.69 4.48
C THR A 206 6.74 2.76 4.20
N ASP A 207 6.21 1.73 3.54
CA ASP A 207 4.79 1.51 3.30
C ASP A 207 4.48 0.02 3.52
N SER A 208 3.37 -0.29 4.19
CA SER A 208 3.03 -1.67 4.54
C SER A 208 2.87 -2.58 3.31
N HIS A 209 2.39 -2.04 2.18
CA HIS A 209 2.09 -2.83 0.98
C HIS A 209 3.29 -2.96 0.03
N THR A 210 4.51 -2.65 0.49
CA THR A 210 5.76 -2.99 -0.23
C THR A 210 5.80 -4.48 -0.59
N THR A 211 5.09 -5.32 0.17
CA THR A 211 4.85 -6.74 -0.12
C THR A 211 4.26 -7.01 -1.51
N MET A 212 3.64 -6.04 -2.18
CA MET A 212 3.18 -6.20 -3.56
C MET A 212 4.29 -6.68 -4.52
N ILE A 213 5.54 -6.31 -4.24
CA ILE A 213 6.70 -6.73 -5.03
C ILE A 213 6.99 -8.25 -4.92
N ASN A 214 6.45 -8.94 -3.91
CA ASN A 214 6.68 -10.37 -3.75
C ASN A 214 6.02 -11.21 -4.85
N GLY A 215 5.12 -10.62 -5.64
CA GLY A 215 4.55 -11.26 -6.83
C GLY A 215 5.55 -11.54 -7.96
N VAL A 216 6.74 -10.91 -7.93
CA VAL A 216 7.86 -11.16 -8.86
C VAL A 216 9.03 -11.90 -8.19
N GLY A 217 8.80 -12.56 -7.06
CA GLY A 217 9.84 -13.34 -6.36
C GLY A 217 10.89 -12.51 -5.62
N VAL A 218 10.59 -11.24 -5.35
CA VAL A 218 11.43 -10.37 -4.52
C VAL A 218 11.00 -10.49 -3.05
N VAL A 219 11.94 -10.78 -2.15
CA VAL A 219 11.68 -10.72 -0.70
C VAL A 219 11.69 -9.27 -0.25
N GLY A 220 10.56 -8.80 0.26
CA GLY A 220 10.45 -7.46 0.82
C GLY A 220 9.11 -7.15 1.46
N TRP A 221 9.13 -6.24 2.42
CA TRP A 221 7.96 -5.88 3.23
C TRP A 221 8.05 -4.45 3.77
N GLY A 222 6.95 -3.99 4.36
CA GLY A 222 6.88 -2.66 4.98
C GLY A 222 7.50 -2.62 6.37
N VAL A 223 8.29 -1.59 6.65
CA VAL A 223 8.90 -1.31 7.96
C VAL A 223 8.67 0.15 8.37
N GLY A 224 9.02 0.50 9.61
CA GLY A 224 9.02 1.88 10.06
C GLY A 224 10.13 2.72 9.41
N GLY A 225 10.04 4.05 9.56
CA GLY A 225 11.04 4.96 9.01
C GLY A 225 12.45 4.69 9.55
N ILE A 226 12.56 4.40 10.85
CA ILE A 226 13.84 4.17 11.54
C ILE A 226 14.49 2.86 11.07
N GLU A 227 13.72 1.78 10.91
CA GLU A 227 14.27 0.52 10.39
C GLU A 227 14.75 0.67 8.93
N ALA A 228 14.00 1.42 8.11
CA ALA A 228 14.43 1.75 6.75
C ALA A 228 15.69 2.62 6.74
N GLU A 229 15.80 3.59 7.64
CA GLU A 229 16.98 4.45 7.81
C GLU A 229 18.21 3.63 8.27
N ALA A 230 18.04 2.74 9.25
CA ALA A 230 19.08 1.82 9.67
C ALA A 230 19.55 0.92 8.51
N GLY A 231 18.60 0.36 7.76
CA GLY A 231 18.84 -0.43 6.57
C GLY A 231 19.66 0.33 5.51
N MET A 232 19.27 1.58 5.24
CA MET A 232 19.97 2.37 4.23
C MET A 232 21.36 2.84 4.70
N LEU A 233 21.60 2.99 6.00
CA LEU A 233 22.92 3.28 6.55
C LEU A 233 23.78 2.00 6.78
N GLY A 234 23.34 0.86 6.23
CA GLY A 234 24.08 -0.41 6.21
C GLY A 234 24.04 -1.20 7.52
N GLN A 235 23.06 -0.95 8.39
CA GLN A 235 22.70 -1.89 9.44
C GLN A 235 21.78 -2.98 8.88
N PRO A 236 21.94 -4.25 9.28
CA PRO A 236 20.94 -5.24 8.98
C PRO A 236 19.60 -4.89 9.63
N VAL A 237 18.51 -5.24 8.96
CA VAL A 237 17.20 -5.31 9.60
C VAL A 237 17.17 -6.62 10.38
N TYR A 238 17.11 -6.53 11.71
CA TYR A 238 17.00 -7.70 12.57
C TYR A 238 15.53 -8.07 12.73
N PHE A 239 15.22 -9.34 12.52
CA PHE A 239 13.89 -9.87 12.80
C PHE A 239 13.98 -11.30 13.31
N LEU A 240 13.01 -11.68 14.13
CA LEU A 240 12.85 -13.05 14.59
C LEU A 240 12.66 -13.97 13.39
N THR A 241 13.42 -15.07 13.35
CA THR A 241 13.30 -16.06 12.27
C THR A 241 11.83 -16.46 12.09
N PRO A 242 11.23 -16.32 10.89
CA PRO A 242 9.79 -16.42 10.74
C PRO A 242 9.36 -17.87 10.57
N ASP A 243 8.16 -18.17 11.06
CA ASP A 243 7.37 -19.28 10.53
C ASP A 243 7.00 -19.00 9.07
N VAL A 244 6.88 -20.07 8.28
CA VAL A 244 6.42 -19.97 6.89
C VAL A 244 5.19 -20.83 6.68
N VAL A 245 4.08 -20.19 6.29
CA VAL A 245 2.82 -20.85 5.94
C VAL A 245 2.78 -21.05 4.43
N GLY A 246 2.72 -22.31 3.99
CA GLY A 246 2.52 -22.67 2.59
C GLY A 246 1.04 -22.59 2.21
N VAL A 247 0.73 -21.98 1.06
CA VAL A 247 -0.62 -21.95 0.50
C VAL A 247 -0.61 -22.59 -0.88
N GLU A 248 -1.10 -23.83 -0.95
CA GLU A 248 -1.23 -24.58 -2.19
C GLU A 248 -2.46 -24.09 -2.96
N LEU A 249 -2.24 -23.44 -4.10
CA LEU A 249 -3.30 -23.06 -5.02
C LEU A 249 -3.50 -24.18 -6.06
N LYS A 250 -4.75 -24.63 -6.25
CA LYS A 250 -5.13 -25.71 -7.19
C LYS A 250 -6.09 -25.22 -8.27
N GLY A 251 -6.08 -25.88 -9.43
CA GLY A 251 -7.01 -25.55 -10.51
C GLY A 251 -6.76 -24.16 -11.10
N LYS A 252 -7.80 -23.55 -11.68
CA LYS A 252 -7.76 -22.23 -12.33
C LYS A 252 -9.01 -21.44 -11.97
N LEU A 253 -8.90 -20.11 -12.01
CA LEU A 253 -10.06 -19.23 -11.79
C LEU A 253 -11.11 -19.46 -12.88
N ASN A 254 -12.39 -19.45 -12.48
CA ASN A 254 -13.52 -19.52 -13.40
C ASN A 254 -13.65 -18.23 -14.23
N GLU A 255 -14.36 -18.33 -15.36
CA GLU A 255 -14.70 -17.15 -16.16
C GLU A 255 -15.51 -16.13 -15.33
N GLY A 256 -15.18 -14.85 -15.51
CA GLY A 256 -15.83 -13.74 -14.81
C GLY A 256 -15.33 -13.51 -13.39
N VAL A 257 -14.44 -14.35 -12.85
CA VAL A 257 -13.78 -14.16 -11.55
C VAL A 257 -12.49 -13.36 -11.74
N THR A 258 -12.26 -12.39 -10.85
CA THR A 258 -11.11 -11.49 -10.91
C THR A 258 -10.04 -11.82 -9.88
N ALA A 259 -8.83 -11.29 -10.06
CA ALA A 259 -7.78 -11.35 -9.04
C ALA A 259 -8.21 -10.70 -7.71
N THR A 260 -9.10 -9.69 -7.77
CA THR A 260 -9.66 -9.06 -6.58
C THR A 260 -10.49 -10.07 -5.77
N ASP A 261 -11.33 -10.86 -6.43
CA ASP A 261 -12.15 -11.88 -5.75
C ASP A 261 -11.29 -12.95 -5.06
N LEU A 262 -10.19 -13.34 -5.73
CA LEU A 262 -9.21 -14.27 -5.18
C LEU A 262 -8.52 -13.69 -3.94
N VAL A 263 -7.99 -12.46 -4.01
CA VAL A 263 -7.27 -11.88 -2.85
C VAL A 263 -8.20 -11.64 -1.67
N LEU A 264 -9.47 -11.27 -1.88
CA LEU A 264 -10.43 -11.13 -0.78
C LEU A 264 -10.71 -12.48 -0.10
N THR A 265 -10.79 -13.56 -0.88
CA THR A 265 -10.94 -14.93 -0.35
C THR A 265 -9.70 -15.39 0.42
N VAL A 266 -8.51 -15.13 -0.13
CA VAL A 266 -7.22 -15.39 0.54
C VAL A 266 -7.11 -14.60 1.85
N THR A 267 -7.55 -13.34 1.84
CA THR A 267 -7.51 -12.46 3.02
C THR A 267 -8.40 -13.00 4.15
N GLU A 268 -9.64 -13.39 3.81
CA GLU A 268 -10.56 -14.04 4.75
C GLU A 268 -9.94 -15.32 5.33
N MET A 269 -9.40 -16.20 4.47
CA MET A 269 -8.82 -17.48 4.85
C MET A 269 -7.61 -17.31 5.79
N LEU A 270 -6.65 -16.47 5.42
CA LEU A 270 -5.41 -16.29 6.17
C LEU A 270 -5.62 -15.53 7.48
N ARG A 271 -6.62 -14.63 7.56
CA ARG A 271 -7.02 -14.06 8.85
C ARG A 271 -7.58 -15.09 9.81
N LYS A 272 -8.40 -16.04 9.32
CA LYS A 272 -8.88 -17.16 10.14
C LYS A 272 -7.72 -18.06 10.63
N HIS A 273 -6.71 -18.25 9.78
CA HIS A 273 -5.51 -19.03 10.11
C HIS A 273 -4.49 -18.32 11.03
N LYS A 274 -4.61 -16.99 11.22
CA LYS A 274 -3.78 -16.17 12.11
C LYS A 274 -2.28 -16.16 11.73
N VAL A 275 -1.97 -15.63 10.56
CA VAL A 275 -0.59 -15.55 10.04
C VAL A 275 0.20 -14.31 10.50
N VAL A 276 -0.17 -13.70 11.62
CA VAL A 276 0.50 -12.49 12.13
C VAL A 276 1.97 -12.76 12.44
N GLY A 277 2.87 -11.96 11.87
CA GLY A 277 4.32 -12.09 12.05
C GLY A 277 4.96 -13.27 11.30
N LYS A 278 4.21 -13.96 10.45
CA LYS A 278 4.67 -15.11 9.65
C LYS A 278 4.90 -14.71 8.20
N PHE A 279 5.72 -15.47 7.50
CA PHE A 279 5.76 -15.44 6.04
C PHE A 279 4.64 -16.33 5.49
N VAL A 280 4.08 -15.92 4.35
CA VAL A 280 3.19 -16.75 3.54
C VAL A 280 3.88 -16.99 2.20
N GLU A 281 3.90 -18.24 1.74
CA GLU A 281 4.47 -18.63 0.44
C GLU A 281 3.43 -19.39 -0.37
N PHE A 282 3.12 -18.89 -1.57
CA PHE A 282 2.14 -19.49 -2.47
C PHE A 282 2.83 -20.47 -3.42
N PHE A 283 2.24 -21.64 -3.61
CA PHE A 283 2.80 -22.70 -4.45
C PHE A 283 1.70 -23.54 -5.14
N GLY A 284 2.11 -24.52 -5.95
CA GLY A 284 1.20 -25.42 -6.67
C GLY A 284 0.82 -24.94 -8.08
N GLU A 285 0.08 -25.79 -8.80
CA GLU A 285 -0.30 -25.55 -10.20
C GLU A 285 -1.17 -24.29 -10.38
N GLY A 286 -2.02 -23.99 -9.41
CA GLY A 286 -2.87 -22.81 -9.42
C GLY A 286 -2.03 -21.54 -9.33
N ALA A 287 -1.00 -21.52 -8.46
CA ALA A 287 -0.07 -20.40 -8.33
C ALA A 287 0.72 -20.18 -9.63
N ALA A 288 1.17 -21.27 -10.28
CA ALA A 288 1.85 -21.21 -11.57
C ALA A 288 0.94 -20.67 -12.70
N SER A 289 -0.38 -20.90 -12.60
CA SER A 289 -1.35 -20.45 -13.61
C SER A 289 -1.62 -18.94 -13.59
N LEU A 290 -1.43 -18.29 -12.44
CA LEU A 290 -1.69 -16.86 -12.23
C LEU A 290 -0.68 -15.99 -12.97
N THR A 291 -1.14 -14.85 -13.51
CA THR A 291 -0.23 -13.84 -14.07
C THR A 291 0.51 -13.11 -12.94
N VAL A 292 1.64 -12.48 -13.23
CA VAL A 292 2.39 -11.69 -12.23
C VAL A 292 1.54 -10.60 -11.58
N VAL A 293 0.66 -9.95 -12.33
CA VAL A 293 -0.20 -8.89 -11.78
C VAL A 293 -1.29 -9.46 -10.86
N ASP A 294 -1.75 -10.70 -11.09
CA ASP A 294 -2.64 -11.39 -10.15
C ASP A 294 -1.89 -11.75 -8.86
N ARG A 295 -0.65 -12.25 -8.98
CA ARG A 295 0.23 -12.55 -7.84
C ARG A 295 0.51 -11.28 -7.02
N ALA A 296 0.82 -10.18 -7.68
CA ALA A 296 1.07 -8.88 -7.05
C ALA A 296 -0.19 -8.37 -6.32
N THR A 297 -1.38 -8.59 -6.88
CA THR A 297 -2.66 -8.27 -6.22
C THR A 297 -2.79 -9.02 -4.88
N ILE A 298 -2.45 -10.32 -4.86
CA ILE A 298 -2.49 -11.17 -3.67
C ILE A 298 -1.41 -10.79 -2.64
N ALA A 299 -0.19 -10.54 -3.12
CA ALA A 299 0.95 -10.17 -2.30
C ALA A 299 0.78 -8.77 -1.66
N ASN A 300 0.12 -7.84 -2.36
CA ASN A 300 -0.17 -6.50 -1.86
C ASN A 300 -0.93 -6.53 -0.54
N MET A 301 -1.93 -7.41 -0.41
CA MET A 301 -2.81 -7.48 0.78
C MET A 301 -2.21 -8.26 1.96
N ALA A 302 -0.90 -8.56 1.95
CA ALA A 302 -0.25 -9.24 3.07
C ALA A 302 -0.45 -8.59 4.44
N PRO A 303 -0.33 -7.25 4.58
CA PRO A 303 -0.66 -6.58 5.83
C PRO A 303 -2.12 -6.80 6.25
N GLU A 304 -3.04 -6.87 5.28
CA GLU A 304 -4.47 -7.04 5.48
C GLU A 304 -4.86 -8.45 5.91
N TYR A 305 -4.07 -9.50 5.62
CA TYR A 305 -4.18 -10.81 6.27
C TYR A 305 -3.21 -11.05 7.43
N GLY A 306 -2.28 -10.13 7.65
CA GLY A 306 -1.40 -10.06 8.82
C GLY A 306 -0.01 -10.65 8.62
N ALA A 307 0.26 -11.26 7.48
CA ALA A 307 1.58 -11.79 7.20
C ALA A 307 2.59 -10.64 7.05
N THR A 308 3.85 -10.91 7.38
CA THR A 308 4.95 -10.01 7.05
C THR A 308 5.06 -9.84 5.53
N MET A 309 4.80 -10.91 4.77
CA MET A 309 4.80 -10.90 3.31
C MET A 309 4.00 -12.07 2.71
N GLY A 310 3.62 -11.95 1.44
CA GLY A 310 2.94 -12.99 0.65
C GLY A 310 3.69 -13.31 -0.63
N PHE A 311 4.52 -14.35 -0.61
CA PHE A 311 5.59 -14.58 -1.57
C PHE A 311 5.21 -15.55 -2.69
N PHE A 312 5.57 -15.20 -3.93
CA PHE A 312 5.48 -16.07 -5.11
C PHE A 312 6.88 -16.30 -5.70
N PRO A 313 7.37 -17.54 -5.80
CA PRO A 313 8.62 -17.88 -6.46
C PRO A 313 8.72 -17.39 -7.92
N VAL A 314 9.97 -17.15 -8.35
CA VAL A 314 10.29 -16.75 -9.72
C VAL A 314 10.05 -17.92 -10.68
N ASP A 315 9.41 -17.65 -11.81
CA ASP A 315 9.11 -18.62 -12.87
C ASP A 315 9.03 -17.94 -14.25
N GLU A 316 8.57 -18.66 -15.27
CA GLU A 316 8.45 -18.18 -16.65
C GLU A 316 7.53 -16.96 -16.77
N LYS A 317 6.47 -16.87 -15.96
CA LYS A 317 5.56 -15.71 -15.95
C LYS A 317 6.26 -14.45 -15.46
N THR A 318 7.20 -14.62 -14.53
CA THR A 318 8.04 -13.52 -14.03
C THR A 318 8.93 -12.97 -15.15
N ILE A 319 9.57 -13.85 -15.92
CA ILE A 319 10.42 -13.44 -17.05
C ILE A 319 9.59 -12.78 -18.16
N ASP A 320 8.42 -13.35 -18.49
CA ASP A 320 7.49 -12.77 -19.47
C ASP A 320 7.04 -11.35 -19.06
N TYR A 321 6.71 -11.15 -17.79
CA TYR A 321 6.36 -9.84 -17.25
C TYR A 321 7.52 -8.83 -17.36
N MET A 322 8.76 -9.25 -17.02
CA MET A 322 9.94 -8.40 -17.17
C MET A 322 10.11 -7.92 -18.62
N ARG A 323 9.99 -8.83 -19.60
CA ARG A 323 10.08 -8.48 -21.04
C ARG A 323 8.96 -7.51 -21.44
N LYS A 324 7.71 -7.81 -21.08
CA LYS A 324 6.53 -6.99 -21.41
C LYS A 324 6.57 -5.58 -20.81
N THR A 325 7.24 -5.43 -19.67
CA THR A 325 7.43 -4.14 -19.01
C THR A 325 8.75 -3.44 -19.38
N GLY A 326 9.42 -3.90 -20.44
CA GLY A 326 10.53 -3.18 -21.04
C GLY A 326 11.91 -3.43 -20.43
N ARG A 327 12.10 -4.46 -19.60
CA ARG A 327 13.46 -4.90 -19.21
C ARG A 327 14.18 -5.42 -20.45
N THR A 328 15.51 -5.30 -20.46
CA THR A 328 16.32 -5.76 -21.60
C THR A 328 16.35 -7.29 -21.65
N ASP A 329 16.61 -7.84 -22.83
CA ASP A 329 16.76 -9.29 -23.00
C ASP A 329 17.91 -9.83 -22.13
N GLU A 330 19.00 -9.07 -22.00
CA GLU A 330 20.11 -9.40 -21.11
C GLU A 330 19.68 -9.45 -19.64
N GLN A 331 18.92 -8.47 -19.15
CA GLN A 331 18.39 -8.50 -17.77
C GLN A 331 17.52 -9.74 -17.54
N CYS A 332 16.70 -10.12 -18.51
CA CYS A 332 15.85 -11.30 -18.42
C CYS A 332 16.67 -12.61 -18.46
N GLU A 333 17.68 -12.70 -19.34
CA GLU A 333 18.57 -13.87 -19.46
C GLU A 333 19.37 -14.09 -18.17
N VAL A 334 19.98 -13.03 -17.64
CA VAL A 334 20.76 -13.10 -16.39
C VAL A 334 19.88 -13.49 -15.21
N PHE A 335 18.69 -12.90 -15.10
CA PHE A 335 17.74 -13.19 -14.01
C PHE A 335 17.28 -14.65 -14.06
N GLU A 336 16.86 -15.15 -15.23
CA GLU A 336 16.45 -16.55 -15.41
C GLU A 336 17.61 -17.51 -15.09
N ALA A 337 18.81 -17.25 -15.63
CA ALA A 337 19.98 -18.09 -15.41
C ALA A 337 20.41 -18.14 -13.94
N TYR A 338 20.36 -17.01 -13.23
CA TYR A 338 20.68 -16.94 -11.81
C TYR A 338 19.73 -17.79 -10.96
N PHE A 339 18.41 -17.64 -11.13
CA PHE A 339 17.44 -18.40 -10.34
C PHE A 339 17.49 -19.90 -10.67
N LYS A 340 17.81 -20.27 -11.90
CA LYS A 340 18.10 -21.68 -12.26
C LYS A 340 19.37 -22.19 -11.59
N ALA A 341 20.45 -21.40 -11.60
CA ALA A 341 21.71 -21.76 -10.95
C ALA A 341 21.61 -21.86 -9.43
N GLN A 342 20.61 -21.21 -8.82
CA GLN A 342 20.33 -21.30 -7.38
C GLN A 342 19.36 -22.42 -6.98
N ASP A 343 18.83 -23.21 -7.92
CA ASP A 343 17.70 -24.13 -7.71
C ASP A 343 16.46 -23.43 -7.11
N LEU A 344 16.16 -22.22 -7.60
CA LEU A 344 15.05 -21.35 -7.16
C LEU A 344 14.10 -20.93 -8.30
N PHE A 345 14.22 -21.52 -9.50
CA PHE A 345 13.37 -21.21 -10.64
C PHE A 345 12.24 -22.24 -10.80
N GLY A 346 11.00 -21.75 -10.84
CA GLY A 346 9.79 -22.54 -10.97
C GLY A 346 8.94 -22.54 -9.69
N MET A 347 7.63 -22.73 -9.87
CA MET A 347 6.68 -22.82 -8.75
C MET A 347 6.82 -24.19 -8.06
N PRO A 348 7.06 -24.25 -6.73
CA PRO A 348 7.16 -25.52 -6.03
C PRO A 348 5.87 -26.32 -6.07
N LYS A 349 6.00 -27.65 -6.00
CA LYS A 349 4.88 -28.60 -5.90
C LYS A 349 4.72 -29.08 -4.46
N ALA A 350 3.53 -29.62 -4.17
CA ALA A 350 3.25 -30.23 -2.88
C ALA A 350 4.30 -31.29 -2.51
N GLY A 351 4.84 -31.17 -1.29
CA GLY A 351 5.87 -32.07 -0.74
C GLY A 351 7.32 -31.69 -1.03
N GLU A 352 7.60 -30.79 -1.99
CA GLU A 352 8.97 -30.37 -2.31
C GLU A 352 9.58 -29.49 -1.20
N ILE A 353 8.75 -28.63 -0.59
CA ILE A 353 9.12 -27.68 0.45
C ILE A 353 8.56 -28.13 1.80
N ALA A 354 9.29 -27.85 2.87
CA ALA A 354 8.81 -28.05 4.23
C ALA A 354 8.32 -26.72 4.82
N TYR A 355 7.00 -26.55 4.94
CA TYR A 355 6.38 -25.38 5.57
C TYR A 355 6.01 -25.64 7.03
N THR A 356 5.93 -24.59 7.85
CA THR A 356 5.46 -24.67 9.24
C THR A 356 4.02 -25.16 9.33
N SER A 357 3.18 -24.71 8.39
CA SER A 357 1.82 -25.21 8.19
C SER A 357 1.43 -25.02 6.73
N GLU A 358 0.53 -25.86 6.23
CA GLU A 358 0.05 -25.78 4.85
C GLU A 358 -1.47 -25.61 4.80
N LEU A 359 -1.92 -24.77 3.88
CA LEU A 359 -3.33 -24.57 3.51
C LEU A 359 -3.49 -24.91 2.03
N SER A 360 -4.71 -25.29 1.63
CA SER A 360 -5.03 -25.55 0.22
C SER A 360 -6.26 -24.76 -0.19
N LEU A 361 -6.21 -24.14 -1.38
CA LEU A 361 -7.30 -23.37 -1.96
C LEU A 361 -7.52 -23.76 -3.42
N ASP A 362 -8.72 -24.25 -3.72
CA ASP A 362 -9.16 -24.54 -5.07
C ASP A 362 -9.67 -23.26 -5.74
N LEU A 363 -8.99 -22.82 -6.81
CA LEU A 363 -9.33 -21.61 -7.54
C LEU A 363 -10.69 -21.69 -8.26
N THR A 364 -11.23 -22.89 -8.50
CA THR A 364 -12.57 -23.07 -9.07
C THR A 364 -13.70 -22.77 -8.06
N SER A 365 -13.38 -22.69 -6.76
CA SER A 365 -14.35 -22.34 -5.72
C SER A 365 -14.55 -20.84 -5.54
N ILE A 366 -13.71 -20.01 -6.18
CA ILE A 366 -13.74 -18.56 -6.05
C ILE A 366 -14.96 -18.00 -6.79
N VAL A 367 -15.66 -17.08 -6.14
CA VAL A 367 -16.86 -16.41 -6.67
C VAL A 367 -16.70 -14.89 -6.56
N PRO A 368 -17.39 -14.11 -7.41
CA PRO A 368 -17.39 -12.66 -7.30
C PRO A 368 -17.80 -12.18 -5.91
N SER A 369 -17.03 -11.27 -5.33
CA SER A 369 -17.21 -10.83 -3.95
C SER A 369 -16.75 -9.39 -3.72
N LEU A 370 -17.22 -8.81 -2.61
CA LEU A 370 -16.72 -7.58 -2.04
C LEU A 370 -16.20 -7.86 -0.63
N ALA A 371 -15.52 -6.91 -0.01
CA ALA A 371 -15.23 -6.96 1.42
C ALA A 371 -15.63 -5.67 2.14
N GLY A 372 -16.32 -5.78 3.27
CA GLY A 372 -16.80 -4.65 4.05
C GLY A 372 -17.93 -5.01 5.00
N PRO A 373 -18.57 -4.02 5.64
CA PRO A 373 -18.41 -2.58 5.43
C PRO A 373 -17.23 -1.90 6.15
N LYS A 374 -16.53 -2.62 7.03
CA LYS A 374 -15.59 -2.01 7.98
C LYS A 374 -14.19 -2.63 8.00
N ARG A 375 -14.00 -3.84 7.45
CA ARG A 375 -12.71 -4.55 7.49
C ARG A 375 -12.43 -5.29 6.17
N PRO A 376 -11.15 -5.45 5.77
CA PRO A 376 -10.78 -6.10 4.52
C PRO A 376 -11.08 -7.61 4.48
N GLN A 377 -11.12 -8.26 5.64
CA GLN A 377 -11.42 -9.69 5.77
C GLN A 377 -12.91 -10.02 5.85
N ASP A 378 -13.79 -9.00 5.89
CA ASP A 378 -15.25 -9.19 5.95
C ASP A 378 -15.79 -9.44 4.54
N ARG A 379 -15.44 -10.58 3.94
CA ARG A 379 -15.84 -10.94 2.58
C ARG A 379 -17.34 -11.21 2.48
N ILE A 380 -17.98 -10.65 1.46
CA ILE A 380 -19.39 -10.82 1.15
C ILE A 380 -19.48 -11.27 -0.32
N ASN A 381 -20.02 -12.46 -0.57
CA ASN A 381 -20.32 -12.91 -1.93
C ASN A 381 -21.28 -11.91 -2.60
N LEU A 382 -21.10 -11.63 -3.89
CA LEU A 382 -21.86 -10.59 -4.60
C LEU A 382 -23.38 -10.77 -4.46
N ALA A 383 -23.88 -12.01 -4.58
CA ALA A 383 -25.31 -12.34 -4.43
C ALA A 383 -25.86 -12.12 -3.01
N ALA A 384 -24.98 -12.04 -2.00
CA ALA A 384 -25.36 -11.85 -0.61
C ALA A 384 -25.34 -10.38 -0.17
N MET A 385 -24.96 -9.44 -1.04
CA MET A 385 -24.75 -8.02 -0.67
C MET A 385 -25.98 -7.38 0.00
N LYS A 386 -27.15 -7.46 -0.64
CA LYS A 386 -28.40 -6.92 -0.08
C LYS A 386 -28.76 -7.55 1.28
N LYS A 387 -28.65 -8.87 1.37
CA LYS A 387 -28.94 -9.62 2.61
C LYS A 387 -27.98 -9.23 3.73
N SER A 388 -26.68 -9.19 3.44
CA SER A 388 -25.63 -8.83 4.39
C SER A 388 -25.82 -7.41 4.91
N PHE A 389 -26.07 -6.44 4.02
CA PHE A 389 -26.35 -5.05 4.41
C PHE A 389 -27.56 -4.96 5.34
N THR A 390 -28.66 -5.65 4.99
CA THR A 390 -29.90 -5.67 5.79
C THR A 390 -29.67 -6.29 7.17
N GLN A 391 -28.86 -7.35 7.26
CA GLN A 391 -28.51 -7.97 8.55
C GLN A 391 -27.64 -7.04 9.40
N LEU A 392 -26.62 -6.43 8.81
CA LEU A 392 -25.70 -5.53 9.51
C LEU A 392 -26.37 -4.21 9.93
N TRP A 393 -27.42 -3.79 9.22
CA TRP A 393 -28.20 -2.60 9.57
C TRP A 393 -28.67 -2.59 11.04
N SER A 394 -29.32 -3.67 11.47
CA SER A 394 -29.86 -3.77 12.83
C SER A 394 -28.94 -4.48 13.81
N ALA A 395 -27.88 -5.15 13.35
CA ALA A 395 -26.94 -5.81 14.23
C ALA A 395 -26.24 -4.82 15.20
N PRO A 396 -25.88 -5.24 16.43
CA PRO A 396 -25.14 -4.41 17.36
C PRO A 396 -23.77 -3.99 16.82
N VAL A 397 -23.26 -2.84 17.29
CA VAL A 397 -21.92 -2.35 16.91
C VAL A 397 -20.82 -3.36 17.28
N ALA A 398 -20.99 -4.10 18.39
CA ALA A 398 -20.07 -5.15 18.81
C ALA A 398 -19.94 -6.31 17.81
N GLU A 399 -20.95 -6.53 16.97
CA GLU A 399 -20.99 -7.53 15.90
C GLU A 399 -20.70 -6.90 14.53
N ASN A 400 -20.04 -5.73 14.52
CA ASN A 400 -19.80 -4.87 13.34
C ASN A 400 -21.04 -4.28 12.68
N GLY A 401 -22.23 -4.42 13.28
CA GLY A 401 -23.45 -3.80 12.77
C GLY A 401 -23.51 -2.28 12.94
N PHE A 402 -24.63 -1.70 12.50
CA PHE A 402 -24.91 -0.26 12.57
C PHE A 402 -25.86 0.13 13.71
N ALA A 403 -26.44 -0.85 14.41
CA ALA A 403 -27.39 -0.68 15.51
C ALA A 403 -28.55 0.27 15.17
N GLN A 404 -29.10 0.14 13.96
CA GLN A 404 -30.18 1.00 13.47
C GLN A 404 -31.56 0.31 13.51
N PRO A 405 -32.65 1.07 13.76
CA PRO A 405 -34.02 0.56 13.70
C PRO A 405 -34.40 0.03 12.31
N ALA A 406 -34.98 -1.17 12.23
CA ALA A 406 -35.28 -1.84 10.97
C ALA A 406 -36.21 -1.02 10.04
N ASP A 407 -37.16 -0.29 10.61
CA ASP A 407 -38.13 0.56 9.90
C ASP A 407 -37.49 1.78 9.22
N LYS A 408 -36.25 2.14 9.58
CA LYS A 408 -35.52 3.27 8.99
C LYS A 408 -34.65 2.90 7.79
N LEU A 409 -34.53 1.63 7.43
CA LEU A 409 -33.63 1.19 6.36
C LEU A 409 -33.96 1.89 5.02
N GLU A 410 -35.23 1.96 4.66
CA GLU A 410 -35.72 2.53 3.39
C GLU A 410 -35.91 4.05 3.43
N ALA A 411 -35.53 4.72 4.51
CA ALA A 411 -35.69 6.18 4.65
C ALA A 411 -34.80 6.93 3.62
N ARG A 412 -35.38 7.94 2.97
CA ARG A 412 -34.70 8.80 2.00
C ARG A 412 -34.97 10.27 2.30
N TYR A 413 -33.97 11.13 2.05
CA TYR A 413 -34.01 12.55 2.35
C TYR A 413 -33.50 13.37 1.17
N PRO A 414 -34.14 14.50 0.82
CA PRO A 414 -33.64 15.38 -0.24
C PRO A 414 -32.31 16.02 0.15
N ILE A 415 -31.34 16.05 -0.78
CA ILE A 415 -30.07 16.78 -0.61
C ILE A 415 -30.34 18.29 -0.56
N GLU A 416 -31.29 18.76 -1.36
CA GLU A 416 -31.76 20.13 -1.43
C GLU A 416 -33.24 20.17 -1.84
N PRO A 417 -33.98 21.26 -1.59
CA PRO A 417 -35.40 21.36 -1.97
C PRO A 417 -35.62 21.12 -3.47
N GLY A 418 -36.40 20.08 -3.81
CA GLY A 418 -36.68 19.69 -5.20
C GLY A 418 -35.55 18.91 -5.90
N GLY A 419 -34.44 18.65 -5.21
CA GLY A 419 -33.29 17.90 -5.72
C GLY A 419 -33.38 16.38 -5.52
N PRO A 420 -32.32 15.64 -5.89
CA PRO A 420 -32.24 14.20 -5.67
C PRO A 420 -32.26 13.85 -4.17
N THR A 421 -32.77 12.67 -3.85
CA THR A 421 -32.79 12.13 -2.48
C THR A 421 -31.67 11.12 -2.26
N ILE A 422 -31.09 11.11 -1.06
CA ILE A 422 -30.17 10.06 -0.60
C ILE A 422 -30.75 9.27 0.57
N GLY A 423 -30.38 8.00 0.69
CA GLY A 423 -30.80 7.08 1.74
C GLY A 423 -29.69 6.13 2.21
N ASN A 424 -30.07 5.17 3.05
CA ASN A 424 -29.12 4.16 3.53
C ASN A 424 -28.72 3.19 2.42
N GLY A 425 -27.43 2.85 2.38
CA GLY A 425 -26.86 1.99 1.35
C GLY A 425 -26.55 2.69 0.03
N ASP A 426 -26.99 3.94 -0.19
CA ASP A 426 -26.64 4.69 -1.40
C ASP A 426 -25.12 4.85 -1.52
N VAL A 427 -24.58 4.63 -2.72
CA VAL A 427 -23.15 4.81 -3.03
C VAL A 427 -22.91 6.28 -3.32
N LEU A 428 -22.08 6.93 -2.50
CA LEU A 428 -21.73 8.35 -2.67
C LEU A 428 -20.30 8.56 -3.17
N ILE A 429 -19.44 7.55 -3.03
CA ILE A 429 -18.09 7.52 -3.61
C ILE A 429 -17.90 6.19 -4.34
N ALA A 430 -17.50 6.25 -5.60
CA ALA A 430 -17.12 5.09 -6.40
C ALA A 430 -15.74 5.32 -7.04
N ALA A 431 -14.70 4.67 -6.52
CA ALA A 431 -13.32 5.00 -6.89
C ALA A 431 -12.56 3.80 -7.46
N ILE A 432 -12.13 3.91 -8.72
CA ILE A 432 -11.09 3.04 -9.28
C ILE A 432 -9.76 3.66 -8.85
N THR A 433 -9.12 3.05 -7.86
CA THR A 433 -7.93 3.55 -7.15
C THR A 433 -7.05 2.37 -6.70
N SER A 434 -5.94 2.68 -6.02
CA SER A 434 -4.98 1.75 -5.42
C SER A 434 -4.12 0.96 -6.40
N CYS A 435 -2.82 0.90 -6.09
CA CYS A 435 -1.87 0.03 -6.76
C CYS A 435 -2.27 -1.46 -6.72
N THR A 436 -3.08 -1.88 -5.74
CA THR A 436 -3.61 -3.26 -5.63
C THR A 436 -4.26 -3.73 -6.92
N ASN A 437 -5.09 -2.89 -7.55
CA ASN A 437 -5.88 -3.27 -8.72
C ASN A 437 -5.48 -2.50 -9.99
N THR A 438 -5.00 -1.26 -9.88
CA THR A 438 -4.66 -0.46 -11.08
C THR A 438 -3.40 -0.95 -11.80
N SER A 439 -2.58 -1.75 -11.11
CA SER A 439 -1.42 -2.44 -11.68
C SER A 439 -1.77 -3.68 -12.49
N ASN A 440 -3.04 -4.12 -12.45
CA ASN A 440 -3.52 -5.29 -13.16
C ASN A 440 -4.36 -4.87 -14.37
N PRO A 441 -3.80 -4.92 -15.60
CA PRO A 441 -4.52 -4.52 -16.79
C PRO A 441 -5.80 -5.32 -17.04
N GLY A 442 -5.88 -6.58 -16.60
CA GLY A 442 -7.06 -7.43 -16.80
C GLY A 442 -8.31 -6.81 -16.18
N VAL A 443 -8.23 -6.37 -14.94
CA VAL A 443 -9.38 -5.74 -14.25
C VAL A 443 -9.63 -4.31 -14.71
N MET A 444 -8.60 -3.57 -15.12
CA MET A 444 -8.77 -2.20 -15.64
C MET A 444 -9.42 -2.19 -17.03
N LEU A 445 -9.01 -3.09 -17.92
CA LEU A 445 -9.63 -3.30 -19.23
C LEU A 445 -11.06 -3.84 -19.07
N ALA A 446 -11.29 -4.75 -18.11
CA ALA A 446 -12.64 -5.22 -17.79
C ALA A 446 -13.56 -4.07 -17.34
N ALA A 447 -13.06 -3.14 -16.51
CA ALA A 447 -13.82 -1.95 -16.12
C ALA A 447 -14.17 -1.06 -17.31
N GLY A 448 -13.22 -0.82 -18.23
CA GLY A 448 -13.45 -0.07 -19.45
C GLY A 448 -14.45 -0.75 -20.41
N LEU A 449 -14.36 -2.06 -20.57
CA LEU A 449 -15.30 -2.84 -21.41
C LEU A 449 -16.70 -2.87 -20.81
N LEU A 450 -16.82 -3.03 -19.48
CA LEU A 450 -18.11 -2.93 -18.79
C LEU A 450 -18.71 -1.53 -18.97
N ALA A 451 -17.90 -0.48 -18.81
CA ALA A 451 -18.34 0.89 -19.05
C ALA A 451 -18.84 1.09 -20.48
N LYS A 452 -18.11 0.56 -21.47
CA LYS A 452 -18.51 0.58 -22.89
C LYS A 452 -19.88 -0.04 -23.10
N LYS A 453 -20.07 -1.30 -22.68
CA LYS A 453 -21.34 -2.02 -22.83
C LYS A 453 -22.49 -1.33 -22.09
N ALA A 454 -22.24 -0.81 -20.89
CA ALA A 454 -23.23 -0.09 -20.09
C ALA A 454 -23.69 1.20 -20.78
N VAL A 455 -22.75 2.01 -21.28
CA VAL A 455 -23.04 3.26 -22.00
C VAL A 455 -23.76 2.99 -23.31
N GLU A 456 -23.36 1.97 -24.08
CA GLU A 456 -24.02 1.59 -25.33
C GLU A 456 -25.47 1.14 -25.10
N LYS A 457 -25.76 0.54 -23.94
CA LYS A 457 -27.13 0.24 -23.50
C LYS A 457 -27.87 1.43 -22.89
N GLY A 458 -27.23 2.58 -22.73
CA GLY A 458 -27.85 3.82 -22.24
C GLY A 458 -27.80 4.03 -20.73
N LEU A 459 -27.06 3.21 -19.99
CA LEU A 459 -26.88 3.37 -18.55
C LEU A 459 -26.01 4.60 -18.23
N LYS A 460 -26.26 5.20 -17.06
CA LYS A 460 -25.55 6.38 -16.54
C LYS A 460 -25.33 6.24 -15.04
N VAL A 461 -24.34 6.95 -14.53
CA VAL A 461 -24.13 7.14 -13.08
C VAL A 461 -24.90 8.38 -12.63
N ALA A 462 -25.49 8.34 -11.42
CA ALA A 462 -26.18 9.50 -10.87
C ALA A 462 -25.20 10.64 -10.54
N PRO A 463 -25.54 11.92 -10.83
CA PRO A 463 -24.57 13.02 -10.79
C PRO A 463 -24.06 13.39 -9.40
N HIS A 464 -24.74 12.97 -8.33
CA HIS A 464 -24.31 13.20 -6.95
C HIS A 464 -23.29 12.16 -6.46
N ILE A 465 -23.00 11.12 -7.25
CA ILE A 465 -22.01 10.10 -6.92
C ILE A 465 -20.63 10.60 -7.34
N LYS A 466 -19.69 10.64 -6.38
CA LYS A 466 -18.31 11.04 -6.61
C LYS A 466 -17.53 9.88 -7.23
N THR A 467 -17.46 9.86 -8.56
CA THR A 467 -16.67 8.90 -9.35
C THR A 467 -15.25 9.40 -9.62
N SER A 468 -14.26 8.54 -9.51
CA SER A 468 -12.86 8.91 -9.80
C SER A 468 -12.03 7.75 -10.33
N LEU A 469 -11.16 8.05 -11.31
CA LEU A 469 -10.11 7.16 -11.80
C LEU A 469 -8.74 7.71 -11.34
N GLY A 470 -8.09 6.97 -10.43
CA GLY A 470 -6.77 7.28 -9.87
C GLY A 470 -5.77 6.14 -10.10
N PRO A 471 -5.25 5.96 -11.33
CA PRO A 471 -4.34 4.88 -11.66
C PRO A 471 -2.96 5.03 -11.01
N GLY A 472 -2.31 3.90 -10.75
CA GLY A 472 -0.96 3.88 -10.18
C GLY A 472 0.18 4.04 -11.19
N SER A 473 -0.09 4.23 -12.48
CA SER A 473 0.91 4.72 -13.44
C SER A 473 0.26 5.30 -14.70
N ARG A 474 1.03 6.11 -15.44
CA ARG A 474 0.66 6.65 -16.76
C ARG A 474 0.45 5.58 -17.84
N VAL A 475 0.96 4.36 -17.64
CA VAL A 475 0.74 3.24 -18.57
C VAL A 475 -0.75 2.88 -18.64
N VAL A 476 -1.47 3.00 -17.51
CA VAL A 476 -2.90 2.72 -17.44
C VAL A 476 -3.72 3.66 -18.32
N GLU A 477 -3.43 4.96 -18.24
CA GLU A 477 -4.05 5.96 -19.12
C GLU A 477 -3.76 5.65 -20.59
N ASP A 478 -2.50 5.36 -20.93
CA ASP A 478 -2.07 5.10 -22.31
C ASP A 478 -2.86 3.94 -22.96
N TYR A 479 -2.99 2.80 -22.27
CA TYR A 479 -3.73 1.67 -22.84
C TYR A 479 -5.25 1.86 -22.81
N LEU A 480 -5.82 2.57 -21.83
CA LEU A 480 -7.26 2.87 -21.81
C LEU A 480 -7.66 3.81 -22.94
N ILE A 481 -6.81 4.78 -23.28
CA ILE A 481 -6.99 5.66 -24.43
C ILE A 481 -6.83 4.89 -25.74
N LYS A 482 -5.73 4.14 -25.91
CA LYS A 482 -5.44 3.42 -27.17
C LYS A 482 -6.43 2.30 -27.49
N SER A 483 -6.97 1.64 -26.47
CA SER A 483 -8.04 0.64 -26.63
C SER A 483 -9.41 1.27 -26.91
N GLY A 484 -9.53 2.60 -26.83
CA GLY A 484 -10.79 3.31 -27.02
C GLY A 484 -11.79 3.17 -25.86
N LEU A 485 -11.33 2.77 -24.67
CA LEU A 485 -12.17 2.51 -23.51
C LEU A 485 -12.33 3.74 -22.60
N GLN A 486 -11.33 4.62 -22.53
CA GLN A 486 -11.38 5.83 -21.70
C GLN A 486 -12.62 6.71 -21.95
N PRO A 487 -13.07 6.97 -23.20
CA PRO A 487 -14.26 7.79 -23.43
C PRO A 487 -15.55 7.24 -22.82
N TYR A 488 -15.65 5.93 -22.59
CA TYR A 488 -16.80 5.32 -21.95
C TYR A 488 -16.74 5.41 -20.43
N LEU A 489 -15.53 5.29 -19.85
CA LEU A 489 -15.29 5.58 -18.44
C LEU A 489 -15.62 7.04 -18.13
N ASP A 490 -15.19 7.98 -18.98
CA ASP A 490 -15.48 9.41 -18.86
C ASP A 490 -16.99 9.70 -18.86
N LYS A 491 -17.76 9.04 -19.73
CA LYS A 491 -19.24 9.19 -19.77
C LYS A 491 -19.94 8.70 -18.50
N LEU A 492 -19.31 7.81 -17.75
CA LEU A 492 -19.76 7.35 -16.43
C LEU A 492 -19.13 8.13 -15.28
N GLY A 493 -18.36 9.20 -15.56
CA GLY A 493 -17.72 10.07 -14.58
C GLY A 493 -16.38 9.56 -14.05
N PHE A 494 -15.83 8.46 -14.59
CA PHE A 494 -14.50 7.95 -14.24
C PHE A 494 -13.39 8.63 -15.07
N ASN A 495 -13.43 9.96 -15.11
CA ASN A 495 -12.35 10.76 -15.68
C ASN A 495 -11.08 10.57 -14.85
N LEU A 496 -9.93 10.62 -15.53
CA LEU A 496 -8.64 10.63 -14.87
C LEU A 496 -8.53 11.82 -13.93
N ALA A 497 -8.39 11.53 -12.65
CA ALA A 497 -8.41 12.54 -11.60
C ALA A 497 -7.04 12.77 -10.95
N ALA A 498 -6.16 11.76 -10.94
CA ALA A 498 -4.80 11.85 -10.40
C ALA A 498 -3.98 10.59 -10.72
N PHE A 499 -2.65 10.69 -10.66
CA PHE A 499 -1.75 9.54 -10.50
C PHE A 499 -1.22 9.53 -9.06
N GLY A 500 -1.85 8.74 -8.18
CA GLY A 500 -1.50 8.69 -6.76
C GLY A 500 -2.48 7.86 -5.91
N CYS A 501 -2.17 7.70 -4.63
CA CYS A 501 -2.93 6.84 -3.71
C CYS A 501 -4.38 7.28 -3.52
N THR A 502 -4.66 8.60 -3.59
CA THR A 502 -6.02 9.16 -3.67
C THR A 502 -6.99 8.55 -2.62
N THR A 503 -8.16 8.09 -3.04
CA THR A 503 -9.20 7.51 -2.18
C THR A 503 -8.71 6.30 -1.38
N CYS A 504 -7.72 5.53 -1.87
CA CYS A 504 -7.18 4.36 -1.16
C CYS A 504 -6.58 4.74 0.21
N ILE A 505 -5.87 5.88 0.29
CA ILE A 505 -5.27 6.37 1.54
C ILE A 505 -6.22 7.27 2.34
N GLY A 506 -7.43 7.52 1.85
CA GLY A 506 -8.39 8.46 2.44
C GLY A 506 -8.33 9.88 1.87
N ASN A 507 -7.51 10.12 0.87
CA ASN A 507 -7.44 11.39 0.13
C ASN A 507 -8.57 11.49 -0.91
N ALA A 508 -9.78 11.10 -0.52
CA ALA A 508 -10.96 11.08 -1.38
C ALA A 508 -11.53 12.49 -1.67
N GLY A 509 -10.99 13.54 -1.02
CA GLY A 509 -11.61 14.87 -0.94
C GLY A 509 -12.95 14.83 -0.22
N ASP A 510 -13.60 15.98 -0.06
CA ASP A 510 -14.90 16.05 0.63
C ASP A 510 -16.07 15.76 -0.32
N LEU A 511 -17.22 15.41 0.27
CA LEU A 511 -18.52 15.50 -0.38
C LEU A 511 -19.03 16.94 -0.36
N THR A 512 -20.11 17.23 -1.09
CA THR A 512 -20.70 18.58 -1.02
C THR A 512 -21.24 18.86 0.38
N PRO A 513 -21.23 20.13 0.84
CA PRO A 513 -21.76 20.49 2.16
C PRO A 513 -23.18 19.98 2.41
N GLN A 514 -24.03 20.03 1.39
CA GLN A 514 -25.43 19.59 1.44
C GLN A 514 -25.57 18.08 1.65
N ILE A 515 -24.74 17.28 0.97
CA ILE A 515 -24.72 15.82 1.15
C ILE A 515 -24.24 15.51 2.58
N ASN A 516 -23.16 16.14 3.03
CA ASN A 516 -22.63 15.97 4.38
C ASN A 516 -23.66 16.32 5.46
N GLU A 517 -24.32 17.47 5.33
CA GLU A 517 -25.39 17.89 6.25
C GLU A 517 -26.53 16.87 6.27
N THR A 518 -26.96 16.39 5.10
CA THR A 518 -28.05 15.41 4.98
C THR A 518 -27.69 14.07 5.65
N ILE A 519 -26.46 13.60 5.48
CA ILE A 519 -25.97 12.38 6.15
C ILE A 519 -25.99 12.55 7.67
N ILE A 520 -25.41 13.65 8.16
CA ILE A 520 -25.24 13.89 9.60
C ILE A 520 -26.60 14.09 10.28
N LYS A 521 -27.44 14.97 9.73
CA LYS A 521 -28.76 15.32 10.30
C LYS A 521 -29.68 14.11 10.43
N ASN A 522 -29.60 13.18 9.48
CA ASN A 522 -30.49 12.01 9.41
C ASN A 522 -29.80 10.70 9.84
N ASN A 523 -28.55 10.77 10.31
CA ASN A 523 -27.75 9.63 10.72
C ASN A 523 -27.68 8.50 9.67
N LEU A 524 -27.53 8.86 8.39
CA LEU A 524 -27.53 7.90 7.29
C LEU A 524 -26.29 7.00 7.30
N VAL A 525 -26.48 5.75 6.88
CA VAL A 525 -25.38 4.81 6.58
C VAL A 525 -25.22 4.73 5.07
N CYS A 526 -24.54 5.71 4.49
CA CYS A 526 -24.18 5.72 3.07
C CYS A 526 -22.86 4.98 2.81
N ALA A 527 -22.63 4.61 1.55
CA ALA A 527 -21.55 3.73 1.14
C ALA A 527 -20.48 4.39 0.26
N ALA A 528 -19.24 3.92 0.40
CA ALA A 528 -18.20 4.03 -0.62
C ALA A 528 -17.88 2.65 -1.19
N VAL A 529 -17.63 2.56 -2.50
CA VAL A 529 -17.14 1.35 -3.16
C VAL A 529 -15.84 1.69 -3.87
N LEU A 530 -14.76 0.97 -3.57
CA LEU A 530 -13.43 1.29 -4.10
C LEU A 530 -12.62 0.05 -4.42
N SER A 531 -11.71 0.15 -5.37
CA SER A 531 -10.74 -0.90 -5.69
C SER A 531 -9.48 -0.86 -4.83
N GLY A 532 -9.64 -0.46 -3.57
CA GLY A 532 -8.57 -0.39 -2.57
C GLY A 532 -8.30 -1.70 -1.85
N ASN A 533 -7.54 -1.62 -0.76
CA ASN A 533 -7.22 -2.74 0.14
C ASN A 533 -7.66 -2.49 1.60
N ARG A 534 -7.99 -1.25 1.98
CA ARG A 534 -8.48 -0.88 3.32
C ARG A 534 -9.83 -0.18 3.24
N ASN A 535 -10.70 -0.49 4.18
CA ASN A 535 -12.08 0.01 4.26
C ASN A 535 -12.52 0.27 5.72
N PHE A 536 -11.57 0.56 6.60
CA PHE A 536 -11.85 0.92 8.00
C PHE A 536 -12.77 2.14 8.08
N GLU A 537 -13.63 2.18 9.10
CA GLU A 537 -14.53 3.29 9.33
C GLU A 537 -13.74 4.61 9.46
N ALA A 538 -14.25 5.68 8.85
CA ALA A 538 -13.61 6.99 8.75
C ALA A 538 -12.26 7.06 8.00
N ARG A 539 -11.77 5.94 7.43
CA ARG A 539 -10.56 5.97 6.58
C ARG A 539 -10.82 6.60 5.22
N ILE A 540 -11.90 6.18 4.53
CA ILE A 540 -12.18 6.60 3.16
C ILE A 540 -12.78 8.01 3.12
N HIS A 541 -13.80 8.25 3.95
CA HIS A 541 -14.44 9.54 4.12
C HIS A 541 -15.05 9.60 5.53
N PRO A 542 -14.93 10.72 6.26
CA PRO A 542 -15.37 10.81 7.67
C PRO A 542 -16.87 10.53 7.86
N ASN A 543 -17.71 10.86 6.86
CA ASN A 543 -19.16 10.70 6.94
C ASN A 543 -19.69 9.40 6.32
N LEU A 544 -18.84 8.56 5.71
CA LEU A 544 -19.27 7.29 5.09
C LEU A 544 -18.93 6.10 6.00
N LYS A 545 -19.97 5.51 6.58
CA LYS A 545 -19.86 4.43 7.57
C LYS A 545 -19.72 3.04 6.93
N ALA A 546 -20.13 2.88 5.68
CA ALA A 546 -20.02 1.62 4.95
C ALA A 546 -19.02 1.74 3.79
N ASN A 547 -17.95 0.95 3.80
CA ASN A 547 -16.91 1.00 2.77
C ASN A 547 -16.65 -0.41 2.25
N TYR A 548 -16.74 -0.59 0.93
CA TYR A 548 -16.60 -1.88 0.29
C TYR A 548 -15.43 -1.92 -0.68
N LEU A 549 -14.57 -2.91 -0.50
CA LEU A 549 -13.51 -3.25 -1.45
C LEU A 549 -14.10 -4.10 -2.57
N ALA A 550 -13.84 -3.75 -3.82
CA ALA A 550 -14.37 -4.45 -4.99
C ALA A 550 -13.41 -4.37 -6.19
N SER A 551 -13.55 -5.27 -7.15
CA SER A 551 -12.79 -5.16 -8.41
C SER A 551 -13.19 -3.89 -9.18
N PRO A 552 -12.29 -3.27 -9.98
CA PRO A 552 -12.62 -2.13 -10.83
C PRO A 552 -13.93 -2.26 -11.64
N PRO A 553 -14.26 -3.38 -12.33
CA PRO A 553 -15.55 -3.51 -13.01
C PRO A 553 -16.74 -3.51 -12.05
N LEU A 554 -16.61 -4.08 -10.84
CA LEU A 554 -17.65 -3.98 -9.83
C LEU A 554 -17.80 -2.56 -9.29
N VAL A 555 -16.72 -1.78 -9.14
CA VAL A 555 -16.82 -0.35 -8.78
C VAL A 555 -17.69 0.40 -9.79
N VAL A 556 -17.49 0.16 -11.10
CA VAL A 556 -18.32 0.75 -12.16
C VAL A 556 -19.78 0.27 -12.05
N ALA A 557 -20.00 -1.02 -11.83
CA ALA A 557 -21.34 -1.58 -11.68
C ALA A 557 -22.11 -0.99 -10.49
N PHE A 558 -21.48 -0.86 -9.32
CA PHE A 558 -22.08 -0.24 -8.13
C PHE A 558 -22.30 1.26 -8.29
N ALA A 559 -21.45 1.96 -9.05
CA ALA A 559 -21.67 3.36 -9.40
C ALA A 559 -22.94 3.53 -10.26
N ILE A 560 -23.15 2.65 -11.25
CA ILE A 560 -24.35 2.67 -12.09
C ILE A 560 -25.60 2.32 -11.28
N ALA A 561 -25.53 1.27 -10.45
CA ALA A 561 -26.64 0.87 -9.59
C ALA A 561 -26.99 1.93 -8.52
N GLY A 562 -25.99 2.74 -8.12
CA GLY A 562 -26.15 3.84 -7.17
C GLY A 562 -26.35 3.44 -5.70
N LYS A 563 -26.31 2.14 -5.39
CA LYS A 563 -26.54 1.60 -4.04
C LYS A 563 -25.78 0.30 -3.81
N ALA A 564 -25.31 0.09 -2.58
CA ALA A 564 -24.58 -1.09 -2.12
C ALA A 564 -25.50 -2.19 -1.58
N ASN A 565 -26.71 -1.85 -1.14
CA ASN A 565 -27.74 -2.79 -0.65
C ASN A 565 -28.56 -3.40 -1.81
N ILE A 566 -27.86 -3.94 -2.82
CA ILE A 566 -28.44 -4.55 -4.03
C ILE A 566 -27.85 -5.93 -4.25
N ASP A 567 -28.65 -6.86 -4.76
CA ASP A 567 -28.15 -8.13 -5.31
C ASP A 567 -27.97 -7.99 -6.83
N LEU A 568 -26.75 -7.70 -7.28
CA LEU A 568 -26.44 -7.55 -8.72
C LEU A 568 -26.57 -8.86 -9.53
N SER A 569 -26.79 -10.01 -8.89
CA SER A 569 -27.05 -11.27 -9.60
C SER A 569 -28.50 -11.39 -10.06
N THR A 570 -29.44 -10.72 -9.37
CA THR A 570 -30.89 -10.83 -9.62
C THR A 570 -31.58 -9.50 -9.87
N GLU A 571 -31.02 -8.37 -9.44
CA GLU A 571 -31.55 -7.03 -9.65
C GLU A 571 -30.81 -6.31 -10.80
N PRO A 572 -31.50 -5.52 -11.64
CA PRO A 572 -30.87 -4.80 -12.75
C PRO A 572 -30.01 -3.64 -12.25
N LEU A 573 -28.96 -3.31 -13.02
CA LEU A 573 -28.14 -2.11 -12.83
C LEU A 573 -28.95 -0.84 -13.10
N GLY A 574 -29.85 -0.90 -14.08
CA GLY A 574 -30.70 0.20 -14.48
C GLY A 574 -31.58 -0.20 -15.66
N ARG A 575 -32.20 0.79 -16.30
CA ARG A 575 -32.99 0.61 -17.52
C ARG A 575 -32.24 1.16 -18.72
N GLY A 576 -32.22 0.41 -19.81
CA GLY A 576 -31.63 0.84 -21.06
C GLY A 576 -32.46 1.90 -21.79
N THR A 577 -31.93 2.43 -22.89
CA THR A 577 -32.65 3.38 -23.77
C THR A 577 -33.91 2.78 -24.41
N ASP A 578 -33.98 1.45 -24.52
CA ASP A 578 -35.14 0.68 -24.96
C ASP A 578 -36.17 0.43 -23.83
N GLY A 579 -35.92 0.92 -22.63
CA GLY A 579 -36.76 0.74 -21.44
C GLY A 579 -36.62 -0.63 -20.76
N GLN A 580 -35.82 -1.54 -21.31
CA GLN A 580 -35.61 -2.88 -20.76
C GLN A 580 -34.64 -2.87 -19.56
N PRO A 581 -34.83 -3.77 -18.57
CA PRO A 581 -33.87 -3.92 -17.49
C PRO A 581 -32.53 -4.45 -18.02
N VAL A 582 -31.44 -3.80 -17.62
CA VAL A 582 -30.07 -4.24 -17.94
C VAL A 582 -29.44 -4.83 -16.67
N TYR A 583 -29.06 -6.09 -16.73
CA TYR A 583 -28.44 -6.82 -15.62
C TYR A 583 -26.91 -6.80 -15.74
N LEU A 584 -26.22 -7.10 -14.64
CA LEU A 584 -24.75 -7.19 -14.63
C LEU A 584 -24.22 -8.16 -15.71
N ARG A 585 -24.86 -9.33 -15.85
CA ARG A 585 -24.52 -10.33 -16.87
C ARG A 585 -24.61 -9.83 -18.31
N ASP A 586 -25.40 -8.79 -18.58
CA ASP A 586 -25.58 -8.24 -19.93
C ASP A 586 -24.44 -7.29 -20.33
N VAL A 587 -23.65 -6.81 -19.35
CA VAL A 587 -22.56 -5.84 -19.54
C VAL A 587 -21.21 -6.36 -19.03
N TRP A 588 -21.17 -7.52 -18.39
CA TRP A 588 -19.93 -8.12 -17.94
C TRP A 588 -19.08 -8.53 -19.16
N PRO A 589 -17.77 -8.22 -19.18
CA PRO A 589 -16.90 -8.64 -20.27
C PRO A 589 -16.51 -10.11 -20.15
N SER A 590 -16.41 -10.81 -21.29
CA SER A 590 -15.84 -12.15 -21.35
C SER A 590 -14.31 -12.11 -21.29
N SER A 591 -13.70 -13.27 -21.03
CA SER A 591 -12.24 -13.38 -21.06
C SER A 591 -11.67 -13.12 -22.47
N GLU A 592 -12.43 -13.48 -23.52
CA GLU A 592 -12.06 -13.22 -24.91
C GLU A 592 -12.01 -11.72 -25.22
N GLU A 593 -13.01 -10.95 -24.78
CA GLU A 593 -13.05 -9.50 -24.98
C GLU A 593 -11.89 -8.79 -24.28
N ILE A 594 -11.55 -9.20 -23.06
CA ILE A 594 -10.41 -8.66 -22.32
C ILE A 594 -9.10 -9.00 -23.05
N ASN A 595 -8.93 -10.25 -23.48
CA ASN A 595 -7.73 -10.70 -24.19
C ASN A 595 -7.53 -9.98 -25.54
N ALA A 596 -8.61 -9.61 -26.22
CA ALA A 596 -8.54 -8.86 -27.48
C ALA A 596 -7.91 -7.47 -27.32
N VAL A 597 -8.06 -6.82 -26.14
CA VAL A 597 -7.49 -5.49 -25.86
C VAL A 597 -6.26 -5.53 -24.95
N MET A 598 -5.92 -6.68 -24.39
CA MET A 598 -4.73 -6.88 -23.55
C MET A 598 -3.40 -6.45 -24.22
N PRO A 599 -3.16 -6.64 -25.53
CA PRO A 599 -1.91 -6.23 -26.17
C PRO A 599 -1.56 -4.75 -25.99
N TYR A 600 -2.56 -3.86 -25.87
CA TYR A 600 -2.32 -2.43 -25.62
C TYR A 600 -1.65 -2.16 -24.27
N ALA A 601 -1.84 -3.05 -23.29
CA ALA A 601 -1.29 -2.93 -21.95
C ALA A 601 0.04 -3.70 -21.76
N GLN A 602 0.52 -4.41 -22.79
CA GLN A 602 1.71 -5.26 -22.74
C GLN A 602 2.79 -4.81 -23.73
N ASP A 603 2.75 -3.55 -24.18
CA ASP A 603 3.72 -2.97 -25.11
C ASP A 603 4.99 -2.46 -24.37
N PRO A 604 6.16 -3.13 -24.50
CA PRO A 604 7.39 -2.73 -23.82
C PRO A 604 7.86 -1.32 -24.17
N GLN A 605 7.54 -0.83 -25.38
CA GLN A 605 7.96 0.50 -25.83
C GLN A 605 7.21 1.60 -25.08
N VAL A 606 5.96 1.34 -24.67
CA VAL A 606 5.19 2.27 -23.83
C VAL A 606 5.86 2.44 -22.48
N PHE A 607 6.23 1.34 -21.82
CA PHE A 607 6.96 1.39 -20.54
C PHE A 607 8.28 2.15 -20.67
N LYS A 608 9.12 1.80 -21.66
CA LYS A 608 10.40 2.48 -21.89
C LYS A 608 10.23 3.98 -22.14
N ARG A 609 9.22 4.38 -22.92
CA ARG A 609 8.94 5.79 -23.22
C ARG A 609 8.43 6.56 -22.01
N LEU A 610 7.50 6.00 -21.24
CA LEU A 610 6.86 6.71 -20.13
C LEU A 610 7.77 6.80 -18.88
N TYR A 611 8.70 5.86 -18.72
CA TYR A 611 9.64 5.82 -17.60
C TYR A 611 11.05 6.36 -17.92
N SER A 612 11.29 6.92 -19.11
CA SER A 612 12.62 7.44 -19.48
C SER A 612 12.92 8.85 -18.95
N ASP A 613 11.90 9.69 -18.78
CA ASP A 613 12.05 11.07 -18.29
C ASP A 613 10.78 11.54 -17.55
N PHE A 614 10.85 11.59 -16.23
CA PHE A 614 9.75 12.05 -15.37
C PHE A 614 9.49 13.55 -15.42
N THR A 615 10.39 14.34 -16.01
CA THR A 615 10.32 15.80 -16.04
C THR A 615 9.72 16.36 -17.33
N LYS A 616 9.71 15.57 -18.41
CA LYS A 616 9.22 16.00 -19.74
C LYS A 616 7.83 16.63 -19.67
N ASP A 617 6.88 15.90 -19.11
CA ASP A 617 5.46 16.29 -19.00
C ASP A 617 5.06 16.65 -17.55
N ASN A 618 5.95 17.35 -16.84
CA ASN A 618 5.70 17.80 -15.46
C ASN A 618 6.15 19.26 -15.25
N ASP A 619 5.37 20.20 -15.78
CA ASP A 619 5.68 21.64 -15.71
C ASP A 619 5.66 22.17 -14.26
N LEU A 620 4.73 21.67 -13.44
CA LEU A 620 4.60 22.04 -12.03
C LEU A 620 5.84 21.64 -11.23
N TRP A 621 6.34 20.41 -11.40
CA TRP A 621 7.58 19.97 -10.78
C TRP A 621 8.78 20.81 -11.21
N LYS A 622 8.90 21.12 -12.50
CA LYS A 622 10.00 21.95 -13.01
C LYS A 622 10.03 23.35 -12.38
N LYS A 623 8.86 23.92 -12.03
CA LYS A 623 8.74 25.24 -11.40
C LYS A 623 9.11 25.25 -9.91
N VAL A 624 9.13 24.11 -9.22
CA VAL A 624 9.49 24.06 -7.79
C VAL A 624 10.97 24.44 -7.63
N PRO A 625 11.31 25.44 -6.78
CA PRO A 625 12.69 25.80 -6.48
C PRO A 625 13.49 24.59 -5.96
N ALA A 626 14.78 24.52 -6.30
CA ALA A 626 15.69 23.47 -5.86
C ALA A 626 16.78 24.09 -4.99
N PRO A 627 16.62 24.11 -3.65
CA PRO A 627 17.67 24.56 -2.75
C PRO A 627 18.93 23.71 -2.94
N THR A 628 20.11 24.31 -2.76
CA THR A 628 21.40 23.63 -2.89
C THR A 628 22.18 23.63 -1.58
N GLY A 629 23.11 22.70 -1.43
CA GLY A 629 24.01 22.61 -0.29
C GLY A 629 24.07 21.19 0.29
N GLN A 630 25.16 20.88 0.99
CA GLN A 630 25.34 19.56 1.61
C GLN A 630 24.54 19.39 2.90
N VAL A 631 24.22 20.51 3.55
CA VAL A 631 23.53 20.57 4.84
C VAL A 631 22.28 21.43 4.67
N TYR A 632 21.15 21.00 5.22
CA TYR A 632 19.91 21.76 5.13
C TYR A 632 19.91 22.94 6.14
N THR A 633 19.34 24.06 5.72
CA THR A 633 19.40 25.34 6.47
C THR A 633 18.24 25.54 7.45
N TRP A 634 17.20 24.70 7.41
CA TRP A 634 16.04 24.73 8.31
C TRP A 634 15.37 26.12 8.40
N PRO A 635 14.74 26.62 7.32
CA PRO A 635 13.97 27.86 7.38
C PRO A 635 12.81 27.74 8.38
N SER A 636 12.31 28.89 8.87
CA SER A 636 11.10 28.93 9.70
C SER A 636 9.93 28.33 8.94
N SER A 637 9.36 27.25 9.48
CA SER A 637 8.46 26.38 8.73
C SER A 637 7.44 25.69 9.63
N THR A 638 6.25 25.47 9.07
CA THR A 638 5.22 24.59 9.67
C THR A 638 5.16 23.21 9.00
N TYR A 639 6.03 22.91 8.03
CA TYR A 639 6.12 21.62 7.34
C TYR A 639 7.42 20.86 7.59
N ILE A 640 8.56 21.54 7.60
CA ILE A 640 9.90 20.95 7.71
C ILE A 640 10.64 21.62 8.87
N ALA A 641 10.78 20.93 10.00
CA ALA A 641 11.50 21.41 11.17
C ALA A 641 12.60 20.42 11.56
N ARG A 642 13.74 20.95 12.04
CA ARG A 642 14.85 20.10 12.48
C ARG A 642 14.37 19.21 13.63
N PRO A 643 14.44 17.88 13.51
CA PRO A 643 14.05 17.00 14.60
C PRO A 643 15.00 17.17 15.80
N PRO A 644 14.49 17.07 17.04
CA PRO A 644 15.28 17.27 18.26
C PRO A 644 16.13 16.05 18.65
N PHE A 645 16.07 14.95 17.89
CA PHE A 645 16.67 13.66 18.24
C PHE A 645 18.18 13.71 18.52
N PHE A 646 18.87 14.71 17.96
CA PHE A 646 20.32 14.84 18.04
C PHE A 646 20.80 16.09 18.79
N GLU A 647 19.96 16.75 19.60
CA GLU A 647 20.34 17.96 20.34
C GLU A 647 21.55 17.73 21.26
N ASP A 648 21.54 16.62 22.00
CA ASP A 648 22.60 16.21 22.93
C ASP A 648 23.47 15.05 22.39
N PHE A 649 23.61 14.95 21.06
CA PHE A 649 24.37 13.85 20.46
C PHE A 649 25.85 13.83 20.90
N SER A 650 26.33 12.64 21.24
CA SER A 650 27.72 12.34 21.62
C SER A 650 28.20 11.10 20.86
N MET A 651 29.49 11.07 20.49
CA MET A 651 30.12 9.90 19.87
C MET A 651 30.15 8.67 20.79
N SER A 652 30.03 8.89 22.11
CA SER A 652 29.89 7.83 23.10
C SER A 652 28.45 7.82 23.61
N PRO A 653 27.70 6.72 23.43
CA PRO A 653 26.33 6.63 23.93
C PRO A 653 26.33 6.73 25.47
N SER A 654 25.38 7.47 26.01
CA SER A 654 25.11 7.43 27.45
C SER A 654 24.57 6.06 27.85
N GLY A 655 24.91 5.58 29.05
CA GLY A 655 24.33 4.36 29.59
C GLY A 655 22.81 4.45 29.73
N VAL A 656 22.12 3.31 29.59
CA VAL A 656 20.67 3.20 29.80
C VAL A 656 20.38 3.36 31.30
N LYS A 657 19.55 4.35 31.66
CA LYS A 657 19.10 4.56 33.04
C LYS A 657 17.83 3.76 33.32
N GLN A 658 17.67 3.31 34.56
CA GLN A 658 16.43 2.67 35.00
C GLN A 658 15.28 3.69 35.00
N ILE A 659 14.13 3.31 34.45
CA ILE A 659 12.89 4.09 34.53
C ILE A 659 12.25 3.83 35.90
N GLN A 660 12.06 4.88 36.71
CA GLN A 660 11.46 4.80 38.04
C GLN A 660 10.26 5.78 38.12
N GLY A 661 9.17 5.37 38.78
CA GLY A 661 8.01 6.24 39.02
C GLY A 661 7.19 6.61 37.78
N ALA A 662 7.28 5.85 36.68
CA ALA A 662 6.53 6.13 35.45
C ALA A 662 5.01 6.02 35.68
N LYS A 663 4.25 6.96 35.10
CA LYS A 663 2.79 6.95 35.06
C LYS A 663 2.31 6.40 33.73
N ALA A 664 1.19 5.68 33.73
CA ALA A 664 0.54 5.27 32.48
C ALA A 664 -0.11 6.49 31.81
N LEU A 665 0.34 6.84 30.60
CA LEU A 665 -0.27 7.91 29.80
C LEU A 665 -1.60 7.45 29.18
N LEU A 666 -1.66 6.19 28.72
CA LEU A 666 -2.88 5.54 28.23
C LEU A 666 -2.92 4.08 28.69
N VAL A 667 -4.12 3.53 28.83
CA VAL A 667 -4.35 2.08 28.91
C VAL A 667 -5.29 1.72 27.77
N LEU A 668 -4.83 0.94 26.80
CA LEU A 668 -5.58 0.65 25.57
C LEU A 668 -6.04 -0.81 25.53
N GLY A 669 -7.08 -1.07 24.73
CA GLY A 669 -7.54 -2.43 24.42
C GLY A 669 -6.80 -3.05 23.23
N ASP A 670 -7.41 -4.07 22.63
CA ASP A 670 -6.85 -4.77 21.47
C ASP A 670 -7.04 -3.99 20.16
N SER A 671 -6.31 -4.41 19.12
CA SER A 671 -6.45 -3.92 17.74
C SER A 671 -6.20 -2.41 17.57
N VAL A 672 -5.34 -1.83 18.41
CA VAL A 672 -4.83 -0.46 18.24
C VAL A 672 -3.93 -0.43 17.01
N THR A 673 -4.44 0.14 15.92
CA THR A 673 -3.69 0.33 14.69
C THR A 673 -2.72 1.52 14.77
N THR A 674 -1.75 1.58 13.87
CA THR A 674 -0.86 2.75 13.73
C THR A 674 -1.62 4.04 13.38
N ASP A 675 -2.78 3.95 12.71
CA ASP A 675 -3.65 5.11 12.50
C ASP A 675 -4.25 5.66 13.80
N HIS A 676 -4.42 4.84 14.85
CA HIS A 676 -4.81 5.32 16.18
C HIS A 676 -3.65 6.03 16.87
N ILE A 677 -2.43 5.51 16.72
CA ILE A 677 -1.20 6.02 17.36
C ILE A 677 -0.74 7.32 16.68
N SER A 678 -0.71 7.35 15.35
CA SER A 678 -0.23 8.46 14.54
C SER A 678 -1.17 8.64 13.33
N PRO A 679 -2.32 9.33 13.51
CA PRO A 679 -3.27 9.56 12.43
C PRO A 679 -2.61 10.31 11.27
N ALA A 680 -2.99 9.99 10.03
CA ALA A 680 -2.44 10.66 8.84
C ALA A 680 -3.42 11.64 8.17
N GLY A 681 -4.71 11.60 8.52
CA GLY A 681 -5.78 12.36 7.86
C GLY A 681 -5.89 13.84 8.28
N SER A 682 -7.01 14.46 7.92
CA SER A 682 -7.34 15.83 8.31
C SER A 682 -7.66 15.95 9.81
N PHE A 683 -7.53 17.16 10.36
CA PHE A 683 -7.77 17.44 11.77
C PHE A 683 -8.42 18.81 11.99
N LYS A 684 -9.09 18.97 13.14
CA LYS A 684 -9.85 20.17 13.48
C LYS A 684 -8.96 21.22 14.16
N GLU A 685 -9.35 22.49 14.06
CA GLU A 685 -8.72 23.63 14.75
C GLU A 685 -8.71 23.48 16.28
N THR A 686 -9.66 22.72 16.83
CA THR A 686 -9.78 22.48 18.27
C THR A 686 -8.78 21.45 18.81
N THR A 687 -8.11 20.69 17.93
CA THR A 687 -7.07 19.72 18.35
C THR A 687 -5.79 20.45 18.78
N PRO A 688 -4.91 19.83 19.59
CA PRO A 688 -3.64 20.44 19.96
C PRO A 688 -2.81 20.90 18.75
N ALA A 689 -2.73 20.08 17.71
CA ALA A 689 -2.04 20.42 16.46
C ALA A 689 -2.71 21.58 15.71
N GLY A 690 -4.05 21.61 15.67
CA GLY A 690 -4.81 22.70 15.07
C GLY A 690 -4.59 24.03 15.78
N LYS A 691 -4.64 24.05 17.12
CA LYS A 691 -4.36 25.22 17.94
C LYS A 691 -2.93 25.73 17.71
N TYR A 692 -1.96 24.83 17.63
CA TYR A 692 -0.57 25.17 17.29
C TYR A 692 -0.47 25.85 15.93
N LEU A 693 -1.04 25.26 14.88
CA LEU A 693 -1.00 25.85 13.53
C LEU A 693 -1.66 27.23 13.46
N VAL A 694 -2.79 27.42 14.13
CA VAL A 694 -3.44 28.74 14.24
C VAL A 694 -2.53 29.75 14.94
N SER A 695 -1.83 29.33 16.01
CA SER A 695 -0.87 30.20 16.70
C SER A 695 0.34 30.58 15.83
N GLN A 696 0.66 29.75 14.82
CA GLN A 696 1.69 30.02 13.81
C GLN A 696 1.13 30.83 12.60
N GLY A 697 -0.13 31.28 12.66
CA GLY A 697 -0.76 32.06 11.59
C GLY A 697 -1.28 31.24 10.40
N VAL A 698 -1.37 29.91 10.53
CA VAL A 698 -1.87 29.02 9.47
C VAL A 698 -3.40 28.94 9.54
N SER A 699 -4.06 29.20 8.39
CA SER A 699 -5.52 29.10 8.28
C SER A 699 -5.97 27.63 8.25
N LYS A 700 -7.22 27.36 8.66
CA LYS A 700 -7.80 26.00 8.63
C LYS A 700 -7.75 25.36 7.24
N ALA A 701 -7.94 26.15 6.18
CA ALA A 701 -7.87 25.66 4.80
C ALA A 701 -6.48 25.14 4.43
N ASP A 702 -5.45 25.64 5.11
CA ASP A 702 -4.03 25.31 4.88
C ASP A 702 -3.47 24.29 5.87
N PHE A 703 -4.30 23.73 6.76
CA PHE A 703 -3.84 22.69 7.70
C PHE A 703 -3.26 21.47 6.98
N ASN A 704 -3.79 21.17 5.79
CA ASN A 704 -3.49 19.97 5.03
C ASN A 704 -3.83 18.72 5.89
N SER A 705 -2.97 17.71 5.94
CA SER A 705 -3.19 16.47 6.70
C SER A 705 -2.06 16.21 7.70
N TYR A 706 -2.28 15.41 8.75
CA TYR A 706 -1.19 15.02 9.64
C TYR A 706 -0.03 14.34 8.87
N GLY A 707 -0.35 13.51 7.86
CA GLY A 707 0.65 12.85 7.02
C GLY A 707 1.55 13.85 6.29
N SER A 708 0.97 14.93 5.76
CA SER A 708 1.74 16.00 5.12
C SER A 708 2.65 16.78 6.10
N ARG A 709 2.33 16.75 7.40
CA ARG A 709 3.04 17.49 8.46
C ARG A 709 4.13 16.65 9.14
N ARG A 710 4.42 15.44 8.65
CA ARG A 710 5.40 14.53 9.26
C ARG A 710 6.84 15.05 9.31
N GLY A 711 7.20 16.00 8.46
CA GLY A 711 8.49 16.71 8.56
C GLY A 711 8.58 17.71 9.72
N ASN A 712 7.50 17.92 10.49
CA ASN A 712 7.45 18.86 11.59
C ASN A 712 7.03 18.16 12.90
N HIS A 713 8.02 17.95 13.78
CA HIS A 713 7.82 17.23 15.04
C HIS A 713 6.84 17.94 15.99
N GLU A 714 6.73 19.28 15.97
CA GLU A 714 5.78 20.01 16.81
C GLU A 714 4.32 19.64 16.45
N VAL A 715 4.02 19.48 15.17
CA VAL A 715 2.70 19.01 14.73
C VAL A 715 2.49 17.54 15.08
N MET A 716 3.49 16.69 14.84
CA MET A 716 3.35 15.24 15.01
C MET A 716 3.25 14.80 16.48
N ILE A 717 4.00 15.41 17.39
CA ILE A 717 3.88 15.13 18.84
C ILE A 717 2.46 15.49 19.32
N ARG A 718 1.90 16.62 18.84
CA ARG A 718 0.52 17.04 19.12
C ARG A 718 -0.54 16.15 18.48
N GLY A 719 -0.22 15.52 17.35
CA GLY A 719 -1.07 14.56 16.66
C GLY A 719 -1.00 13.14 17.20
N THR A 720 -0.03 12.84 18.07
CA THR A 720 0.17 11.50 18.62
C THR A 720 -1.01 11.11 19.52
N PHE A 721 -1.60 9.95 19.27
CA PHE A 721 -2.84 9.46 19.86
C PHE A 721 -4.05 10.41 19.70
N ALA A 722 -4.04 11.31 18.70
CA ALA A 722 -5.14 12.26 18.47
C ALA A 722 -6.29 11.71 17.61
N ASN A 723 -6.28 10.42 17.28
CA ASN A 723 -7.30 9.80 16.45
C ASN A 723 -8.68 9.88 17.12
N VAL A 724 -9.72 10.23 16.34
CA VAL A 724 -11.09 10.42 16.84
C VAL A 724 -11.78 9.13 17.30
N ARG A 725 -11.21 7.95 17.04
CA ARG A 725 -11.75 6.63 17.36
C ARG A 725 -10.97 5.86 18.42
N ILE A 726 -9.84 6.38 18.89
CA ILE A 726 -9.06 5.69 19.93
C ILE A 726 -9.87 5.62 21.24
N LYS A 727 -9.77 4.48 21.93
CA LYS A 727 -10.50 4.19 23.18
C LYS A 727 -9.50 3.97 24.30
N ASN A 728 -9.44 4.93 25.22
CA ASN A 728 -8.62 4.83 26.41
C ASN A 728 -9.43 4.23 27.56
N LEU A 729 -8.99 3.09 28.09
CA LEU A 729 -9.62 2.37 29.19
C LEU A 729 -9.47 3.08 30.54
N MET A 730 -8.59 4.08 30.64
CA MET A 730 -8.51 4.96 31.80
C MET A 730 -9.75 5.86 31.93
N LEU A 731 -10.42 6.19 30.82
CA LEU A 731 -11.61 7.03 30.83
C LEU A 731 -12.82 6.22 31.31
N PRO A 732 -13.67 6.79 32.20
CA PRO A 732 -14.89 6.12 32.60
C PRO A 732 -15.81 5.92 31.38
N PRO A 733 -16.53 4.80 31.29
CA PRO A 733 -17.53 4.62 30.24
C PRO A 733 -18.66 5.66 30.39
N ASN A 734 -19.30 5.98 29.27
CA ASN A 734 -20.51 6.79 29.24
C ASN A 734 -21.66 6.10 30.00
N THR A 735 -22.73 6.84 30.29
CA THR A 735 -23.91 6.33 31.02
C THR A 735 -24.60 5.15 30.33
N ASP A 736 -24.45 5.04 29.00
CA ASP A 736 -24.97 3.93 28.19
C ASP A 736 -24.00 2.73 28.10
N GLY A 737 -22.87 2.77 28.82
CA GLY A 737 -21.82 1.76 28.80
C GLY A 737 -20.83 1.88 27.63
N SER A 738 -21.03 2.81 26.71
CA SER A 738 -20.09 3.03 25.60
C SER A 738 -18.78 3.66 26.07
N ARG A 739 -17.69 3.44 25.32
CA ARG A 739 -16.39 4.03 25.62
C ARG A 739 -16.28 5.41 24.96
N ILE A 740 -15.65 6.35 25.67
CA ILE A 740 -15.26 7.64 25.09
C ILE A 740 -14.27 7.37 23.96
N GLU A 741 -14.57 7.90 22.78
CA GLU A 741 -13.70 7.87 21.62
C GLU A 741 -13.00 9.22 21.45
N GLY A 742 -11.71 9.18 21.10
CA GLY A 742 -10.90 10.37 20.83
C GLY A 742 -9.60 10.40 21.62
N GLY A 743 -8.70 11.30 21.22
CA GLY A 743 -7.37 11.45 21.80
C GLY A 743 -7.35 12.09 23.18
N PHE A 744 -7.97 11.43 24.15
CA PHE A 744 -8.13 11.90 25.52
C PHE A 744 -7.53 10.91 26.54
N THR A 745 -7.11 11.46 27.68
CA THR A 745 -6.64 10.69 28.84
C THR A 745 -6.99 11.40 30.15
N LEU A 746 -6.61 10.83 31.29
CA LEU A 746 -6.78 11.42 32.61
C LEU A 746 -5.44 11.96 33.14
N LEU A 747 -5.39 13.26 33.41
CA LEU A 747 -4.32 13.90 34.18
C LEU A 747 -4.87 14.23 35.57
N ASN A 748 -4.32 13.59 36.61
CA ASN A 748 -4.75 13.77 38.00
C ASN A 748 -6.29 13.62 38.19
N GLY A 749 -6.89 12.68 37.45
CA GLY A 749 -8.34 12.42 37.48
C GLY A 749 -9.19 13.33 36.59
N VAL A 750 -8.59 14.31 35.91
CA VAL A 750 -9.28 15.25 35.01
C VAL A 750 -9.04 14.84 33.56
N GLN A 751 -10.12 14.76 32.77
CA GLN A 751 -10.00 14.46 31.33
C GLN A 751 -9.31 15.62 30.60
N THR A 752 -8.29 15.30 29.83
CA THR A 752 -7.54 16.24 28.98
C THR A 752 -7.08 15.55 27.70
N THR A 753 -6.46 16.27 26.75
CA THR A 753 -5.87 15.65 25.56
C THR A 753 -4.62 14.86 25.93
N VAL A 754 -4.30 13.82 25.15
CA VAL A 754 -3.07 13.03 25.39
C VAL A 754 -1.82 13.90 25.35
N TYR A 755 -1.77 14.87 24.44
CA TYR A 755 -0.65 15.80 24.33
C TYR A 755 -0.50 16.69 25.58
N GLU A 756 -1.58 17.30 26.06
CA GLU A 756 -1.56 18.15 27.26
C GLU A 756 -1.15 17.35 28.50
N ALA A 757 -1.60 16.10 28.64
CA ALA A 757 -1.20 15.21 29.73
C ALA A 757 0.27 14.77 29.66
N ALA A 758 0.87 14.68 28.47
CA ALA A 758 2.26 14.28 28.30
C ALA A 758 3.26 15.44 28.49
N GLN A 759 2.78 16.68 28.46
CA GLN A 759 3.57 17.89 28.71
C GLN A 759 3.74 18.19 30.21
N ASP A 760 2.79 17.77 31.04
CA ASP A 760 2.85 17.84 32.52
C ASP A 760 3.69 16.68 33.09
#